data_AF-A0A1H8TS96-F1
#
_entry.id   AF-A0A1H8TS96-F1
#
_cell.length_a   1.000
_cell.length_b   1.000
_cell.length_c   1.000
_cell.angle_alpha   90.00
_cell.angle_beta   90.00
_cell.angle_gamma   90.00
#
_symmetry.space_group_name_H-M   'P 1'
#
loop_
_entity.id
_entity.type
_entity.pdbx_description
1 polymer ?
#
loop_
_entity_poly.entity_id
_entity_poly.type
_entity_poly.pdbx_seq_one_letter_code
_entity_poly.pdbx_strand_id
1 'polypeptide(L)'
;MAPDSPAGYRWQAPAILRATTWAGTPELPVALDVDDAEATRGWLSQAWQQQSFREAVSATAPVLAGAIAAVVDGRQCQPRQVRRTALSAISYLLRWHHRPTPLGYFAGTAPLAVGGSASVCWTDKHRVEFRADAEWVTDVILRLQRIPELLRRLPVMANNTARRRGDRLVTAGPPADAYAKLMAPVEVSVRLTRPVAAAAEAARQPIVYADLHEHLHRLFPQASTDQIDQVLGGLLDQQILLTSLWAPGTTPDALGHLCEELQRVGAGTLPAVRDLLNELEAIRDDLAASTAERVTARMRTVSTCTPTPVVIDTSLNCDVRIPNAVLEEAQAAVTALYRTTAQPYGYQHWREYHRRFRMHYGAGAVVPVLELVCDSGLGLPAGYVGSERGRSHRLLTDRDEAILTLLQPVLMEGGSELVLTDKVIDVLSNASASDPHYLPRLEAAFEIHSRSTDDFKRGAFEIALTAAPRPGSSLAGRFVHLLAPGHHRTLTAGYRGDPDALSAQLSFPPRKRRNENVTRTPRLLDHVISVGEHLPPGGKTIRLDDIAVTADARHLHLVQLSTGRRLNVRVLHALEAGTQTPALPRFLAEVADARYAAYGPFDFGAAARLPYLPRVRYRRTILAAARWLLTADELPHHTCEQAAWDNEFDTWCTRLRVPLRVSMIEHDQRLLLDLTHPVHRRLLRAKLDQNEHLELREGPPADAHAWIGRAHEVWVSLRNITPHPPTETSIASTGNARESAPLHLPGAGNLLCAWLRAHPGRYDEILTHHLPLLLAEVGDCLDLWWFTRHRQTARPDADQHLDLILHLAPGTHAAVTGSVNNWATTLNRSGLASGLVLADYRPQTGLFGHGPAMDAAHRVFAADSAAALAQIQLTDQDNTFAPRALAAASAFDLLQHLAPQHGQGTDWLIQRVPRATGRLDPHLRDQTLHLTSPTGLDHVGRIPGGGAVTEAWHARAATLAAYQLHLNGADPLRAARALLHQHHVRALGVDPTGEALTLRLARTAALRRQRAAR
;
A
#
# COMPACT_ATOMS: atom_id res chain seq x y z
N MET A 1 -24.40 -23.24 -8.49
CA MET A 1 -23.08 -22.71 -8.87
C MET A 1 -22.06 -23.65 -8.29
N ALA A 2 -21.12 -24.13 -9.11
CA ALA A 2 -19.98 -24.93 -8.66
C ALA A 2 -19.19 -24.17 -7.57
N PRO A 3 -18.49 -24.86 -6.65
CA PRO A 3 -17.58 -24.17 -5.73
C PRO A 3 -16.62 -23.31 -6.54
N ASP A 4 -16.43 -22.07 -6.10
CA ASP A 4 -15.66 -21.03 -6.76
C ASP A 4 -14.33 -21.59 -7.28
N SER A 5 -14.06 -21.39 -8.58
CA SER A 5 -12.75 -21.76 -9.14
C SER A 5 -11.65 -21.04 -8.35
N PRO A 6 -10.59 -21.75 -7.92
CA PRO A 6 -9.49 -21.11 -7.22
C PRO A 6 -8.93 -19.96 -8.05
N ALA A 7 -8.49 -18.89 -7.39
CA ALA A 7 -7.87 -17.74 -8.04
C ALA A 7 -6.80 -18.22 -9.03
N GLY A 8 -6.91 -17.84 -10.30
CA GLY A 8 -5.95 -18.25 -11.33
C GLY A 8 -5.09 -17.07 -11.75
N TYR A 9 -3.77 -17.23 -11.77
CA TYR A 9 -2.86 -16.24 -12.36
C TYR A 9 -2.30 -16.73 -13.69
N ARG A 10 -2.29 -15.84 -14.68
CA ARG A 10 -1.66 -16.07 -15.99
C ARG A 10 -0.57 -15.06 -16.28
N TRP A 11 0.52 -15.55 -16.86
CA TRP A 11 1.60 -14.69 -17.31
C TRP A 11 1.14 -13.67 -18.35
N GLN A 12 1.70 -12.47 -18.24
CA GLN A 12 1.63 -11.42 -19.24
C GLN A 12 3.05 -11.12 -19.70
N ALA A 13 3.27 -11.22 -21.01
CA ALA A 13 4.52 -10.82 -21.62
C ALA A 13 4.87 -9.35 -21.28
N PRO A 14 6.16 -8.99 -21.32
CA PRO A 14 7.33 -9.85 -21.53
C PRO A 14 7.81 -10.52 -20.23
N ALA A 15 8.74 -11.48 -20.37
CA ALA A 15 9.61 -11.92 -19.28
C ALA A 15 10.97 -11.21 -19.40
N ILE A 16 11.62 -10.91 -18.28
CA ILE A 16 12.92 -10.22 -18.25
C ILE A 16 13.92 -11.07 -17.47
N LEU A 17 15.07 -11.33 -18.09
CA LEU A 17 16.22 -11.96 -17.46
C LEU A 17 17.04 -10.90 -16.74
N ARG A 18 17.45 -11.22 -15.52
CA ARG A 18 18.52 -10.55 -14.78
C ARG A 18 19.62 -11.57 -14.57
N ALA A 19 20.86 -11.21 -14.84
CA ALA A 19 21.97 -12.14 -14.65
C ALA A 19 23.27 -11.39 -14.37
N THR A 20 24.20 -12.12 -13.76
CA THR A 20 25.56 -11.61 -13.57
C THR A 20 26.29 -11.52 -14.91
N THR A 21 27.29 -10.65 -14.98
CA THR A 21 28.17 -10.50 -16.17
C THR A 21 29.48 -11.28 -16.00
N TRP A 22 29.58 -12.11 -14.95
CA TRP A 22 30.78 -12.84 -14.61
C TRP A 22 31.22 -13.78 -15.74
N ALA A 23 32.51 -13.73 -16.09
CA ALA A 23 33.10 -14.50 -17.20
C ALA A 23 34.23 -15.45 -16.78
N GLY A 24 34.49 -15.64 -15.47
CA GLY A 24 35.38 -16.69 -14.98
C GLY A 24 36.62 -16.24 -14.18
N THR A 25 36.97 -14.95 -14.11
CA THR A 25 38.16 -14.47 -13.37
C THR A 25 37.96 -13.10 -12.72
N PRO A 26 38.58 -12.79 -11.57
CA PRO A 26 39.52 -13.61 -10.77
C PRO A 26 38.90 -14.73 -9.91
N GLU A 27 39.58 -15.85 -9.76
CA GLU A 27 39.18 -16.91 -8.81
C GLU A 27 39.67 -16.62 -7.38
N LEU A 28 38.97 -17.19 -6.39
CA LEU A 28 39.39 -17.18 -4.99
C LEU A 28 40.08 -18.52 -4.66
N PRO A 29 41.39 -18.53 -4.35
CA PRO A 29 42.09 -19.76 -4.01
C PRO A 29 41.63 -20.29 -2.64
N VAL A 30 41.35 -21.59 -2.57
CA VAL A 30 41.00 -22.28 -1.31
C VAL A 30 42.14 -22.19 -0.29
N ALA A 31 43.39 -22.21 -0.76
CA ALA A 31 44.59 -22.13 0.07
C ALA A 31 44.94 -20.70 0.55
N LEU A 32 44.15 -19.69 0.18
CA LEU A 32 44.40 -18.32 0.62
C LEU A 32 44.16 -18.17 2.13
N ASP A 33 45.23 -17.93 2.89
CA ASP A 33 45.11 -17.45 4.26
C ASP A 33 45.02 -15.93 4.29
N VAL A 34 43.85 -15.40 4.69
CA VAL A 34 43.60 -13.97 4.78
C VAL A 34 44.27 -13.29 5.97
N ASP A 35 44.84 -14.06 6.91
CA ASP A 35 45.65 -13.54 8.01
C ASP A 35 47.12 -13.38 7.65
N ASP A 36 47.61 -14.08 6.61
CA ASP A 36 48.90 -13.82 5.99
C ASP A 36 48.81 -12.59 5.08
N ALA A 37 49.36 -11.48 5.56
CA ALA A 37 49.31 -10.19 4.85
C ALA A 37 50.07 -10.21 3.51
N GLU A 38 51.12 -11.02 3.36
CA GLU A 38 51.89 -11.12 2.13
C GLU A 38 51.15 -11.95 1.08
N ALA A 39 50.66 -13.14 1.46
CA ALA A 39 49.82 -13.96 0.59
C ALA A 39 48.55 -13.23 0.16
N THR A 40 47.89 -12.53 1.10
CA THR A 40 46.70 -11.72 0.84
C THR A 40 46.98 -10.57 -0.13
N ARG A 41 48.10 -9.87 0.04
CA ARG A 41 48.53 -8.82 -0.90
C ARG A 41 48.80 -9.41 -2.29
N GLY A 42 49.47 -10.57 -2.36
CA GLY A 42 49.74 -11.28 -3.60
C GLY A 42 48.47 -11.59 -4.38
N TRP A 43 47.46 -12.19 -3.73
CA TRP A 43 46.17 -12.46 -4.35
C TRP A 43 45.45 -11.17 -4.76
N LEU A 44 45.40 -10.15 -3.89
CA LEU A 44 44.79 -8.86 -4.24
C LEU A 44 45.44 -8.23 -5.46
N SER A 45 46.77 -8.31 -5.59
CA SER A 45 47.51 -7.81 -6.75
C SER A 45 47.09 -8.55 -8.03
N GLN A 46 47.03 -9.88 -8.00
CA GLN A 46 46.58 -10.69 -9.13
C GLN A 46 45.13 -10.39 -9.52
N ALA A 47 44.22 -10.31 -8.55
CA ALA A 47 42.83 -9.94 -8.79
C ALA A 47 42.71 -8.53 -9.38
N TRP A 48 43.50 -7.58 -8.87
CA TRP A 48 43.51 -6.19 -9.33
C TRP A 48 44.11 -6.01 -10.72
N GLN A 49 44.97 -6.92 -11.18
CA GLN A 49 45.48 -6.94 -12.57
C GLN A 49 44.38 -7.30 -13.59
N GLN A 50 43.31 -7.98 -13.18
CA GLN A 50 42.17 -8.26 -14.05
C GLN A 50 41.39 -6.96 -14.32
N GLN A 51 41.41 -6.51 -15.57
CA GLN A 51 40.81 -5.24 -15.97
C GLN A 51 39.31 -5.19 -15.65
N SER A 52 38.57 -6.26 -15.93
CA SER A 52 37.13 -6.35 -15.65
C SER A 52 36.80 -6.16 -14.16
N PHE A 53 37.59 -6.76 -13.25
CA PHE A 53 37.42 -6.60 -11.81
C PHE A 53 37.78 -5.21 -11.33
N ARG A 54 38.91 -4.67 -11.81
CA ARG A 54 39.31 -3.30 -11.51
C ARG A 54 38.25 -2.31 -11.95
N GLU A 55 37.71 -2.43 -13.15
CA GLU A 55 36.66 -1.56 -13.69
C GLU A 55 35.36 -1.66 -12.87
N ALA A 56 34.87 -2.88 -12.61
CA ALA A 56 33.63 -3.10 -11.87
C ALA A 56 33.70 -2.52 -10.44
N VAL A 57 34.80 -2.76 -9.73
CA VAL A 57 35.01 -2.25 -8.37
C VAL A 57 35.27 -0.76 -8.36
N SER A 58 36.06 -0.22 -9.31
CA SER A 58 36.35 1.22 -9.36
C SER A 58 35.12 2.07 -9.65
N ALA A 59 34.23 1.59 -10.52
CA ALA A 59 33.00 2.28 -10.85
C ALA A 59 31.96 2.23 -9.72
N THR A 60 31.87 1.11 -9.00
CA THR A 60 30.80 0.87 -8.01
C THR A 60 31.22 1.21 -6.57
N ALA A 61 32.49 0.99 -6.24
CA ALA A 61 33.05 1.08 -4.89
C ALA A 61 34.44 1.77 -4.91
N PRO A 62 34.55 3.03 -5.34
CA PRO A 62 35.82 3.73 -5.52
C PRO A 62 36.67 3.83 -4.24
N VAL A 63 36.05 3.88 -3.06
CA VAL A 63 36.77 3.86 -1.78
C VAL A 63 37.47 2.51 -1.57
N LEU A 64 36.80 1.41 -1.92
CA LEU A 64 37.40 0.08 -1.89
C LEU A 64 38.49 -0.06 -2.96
N ALA A 65 38.26 0.46 -4.17
CA ALA A 65 39.27 0.50 -5.23
C ALA A 65 40.55 1.21 -4.77
N GLY A 66 40.42 2.38 -4.14
CA GLY A 66 41.55 3.11 -3.56
C GLY A 66 42.26 2.34 -2.44
N ALA A 67 41.51 1.61 -1.60
CA ALA A 67 42.07 0.75 -0.57
C ALA A 67 42.83 -0.45 -1.17
N ILE A 68 42.30 -1.09 -2.21
CA ILE A 68 42.97 -2.18 -2.92
C ILE A 68 44.26 -1.66 -3.55
N ALA A 69 44.21 -0.53 -4.28
CA ALA A 69 45.40 0.09 -4.86
C ALA A 69 46.45 0.41 -3.78
N ALA A 70 46.06 0.95 -2.62
CA ALA A 70 47.00 1.22 -1.54
C ALA A 70 47.68 -0.04 -0.98
N VAL A 71 46.96 -1.16 -0.91
CA VAL A 71 47.53 -2.45 -0.50
C VAL A 71 48.48 -3.01 -1.56
N VAL A 72 48.08 -2.95 -2.84
CA VAL A 72 48.86 -3.45 -3.99
C VAL A 72 50.15 -2.64 -4.17
N ASP A 73 50.09 -1.32 -4.03
CA ASP A 73 51.25 -0.41 -4.14
C ASP A 73 52.18 -0.44 -2.91
N GLY A 74 51.85 -1.22 -1.87
CA GLY A 74 52.61 -1.26 -0.61
C GLY A 74 52.47 0.01 0.24
N ARG A 75 51.53 0.91 -0.06
CA ARG A 75 51.23 2.11 0.74
C ARG A 75 50.46 1.77 2.02
N GLN A 76 49.76 0.64 2.05
CA GLN A 76 49.10 0.08 3.23
C GLN A 76 49.64 -1.32 3.54
N CYS A 77 50.34 -1.45 4.65
CA CYS A 77 50.99 -2.70 5.08
C CYS A 77 50.45 -3.26 6.40
N GLN A 78 49.53 -2.58 7.09
CA GLN A 78 48.99 -3.06 8.36
C GLN A 78 48.15 -4.32 8.12
N PRO A 79 48.48 -5.49 8.72
CA PRO A 79 47.81 -6.77 8.44
C PRO A 79 46.28 -6.71 8.59
N ARG A 80 45.79 -6.04 9.64
CA ARG A 80 44.35 -5.85 9.88
C ARG A 80 43.65 -5.11 8.74
N GLN A 81 44.30 -4.10 8.16
CA GLN A 81 43.74 -3.31 7.06
C GLN A 81 43.80 -4.06 5.74
N VAL A 82 44.88 -4.80 5.49
CA VAL A 82 45.02 -5.70 4.33
C VAL A 82 43.89 -6.73 4.34
N ARG A 83 43.69 -7.43 5.46
CA ARG A 83 42.60 -8.40 5.64
C ARG A 83 41.22 -7.80 5.43
N ARG A 84 40.93 -6.64 6.04
CA ARG A 84 39.65 -5.95 5.87
C ARG A 84 39.37 -5.58 4.41
N THR A 85 40.40 -5.13 3.70
CA THR A 85 40.32 -4.78 2.27
C THR A 85 40.06 -6.04 1.44
N ALA A 86 40.77 -7.13 1.71
CA ALA A 86 40.59 -8.42 1.05
C ALA A 86 39.18 -8.99 1.24
N LEU A 87 38.68 -9.07 2.48
CA LEU A 87 37.31 -9.56 2.75
C LEU A 87 36.24 -8.70 2.05
N SER A 88 36.46 -7.39 1.95
CA SER A 88 35.57 -6.49 1.21
C SER A 88 35.62 -6.78 -0.30
N ALA A 89 36.82 -6.95 -0.88
CA ALA A 89 37.01 -7.32 -2.27
C ALA A 89 36.35 -8.67 -2.61
N ILE A 90 36.51 -9.67 -1.72
CA ILE A 90 35.89 -11.00 -1.84
C ILE A 90 34.37 -10.91 -1.77
N SER A 91 33.81 -10.03 -0.93
CA SER A 91 32.36 -9.80 -0.88
C SER A 91 31.82 -9.29 -2.23
N TYR A 92 32.56 -8.40 -2.91
CA TYR A 92 32.21 -7.95 -4.27
C TYR A 92 32.41 -9.03 -5.32
N LEU A 93 33.44 -9.86 -5.19
CA LEU A 93 33.65 -11.01 -6.05
C LEU A 93 32.47 -11.99 -5.95
N LEU A 94 32.12 -12.42 -4.73
CA LEU A 94 30.97 -13.31 -4.47
C LEU A 94 29.65 -12.70 -4.92
N ARG A 95 29.47 -11.38 -4.76
CA ARG A 95 28.34 -10.66 -5.36
C ARG A 95 28.32 -10.87 -6.88
N TRP A 96 29.46 -10.70 -7.55
CA TRP A 96 29.56 -10.86 -9.00
C TRP A 96 29.23 -12.28 -9.45
N HIS A 97 29.69 -13.29 -8.72
CA HIS A 97 29.39 -14.69 -9.05
C HIS A 97 27.91 -15.02 -8.87
N HIS A 98 27.26 -14.49 -7.83
CA HIS A 98 26.05 -15.11 -7.30
C HIS A 98 24.82 -14.18 -7.22
N ARG A 99 24.97 -12.86 -7.33
CA ARG A 99 23.85 -11.92 -7.16
C ARG A 99 23.43 -11.29 -8.49
N PRO A 100 22.31 -11.73 -9.10
CA PRO A 100 21.84 -11.22 -10.39
C PRO A 100 21.16 -9.84 -10.31
N THR A 101 21.05 -9.24 -9.12
CA THR A 101 20.47 -7.89 -8.95
C THR A 101 21.30 -6.86 -9.73
N PRO A 102 20.72 -6.18 -10.76
CA PRO A 102 21.47 -5.26 -11.61
C PRO A 102 22.19 -4.17 -10.81
N LEU A 103 23.50 -4.05 -11.03
CA LEU A 103 24.35 -3.04 -10.39
C LEU A 103 25.62 -2.83 -11.22
N GLY A 104 25.66 -1.71 -11.96
CA GLY A 104 26.81 -1.36 -12.80
C GLY A 104 27.30 -2.53 -13.63
N TYR A 105 28.60 -2.76 -13.61
CA TYR A 105 29.23 -3.84 -14.38
C TYR A 105 28.98 -5.25 -13.82
N PHE A 106 28.44 -5.43 -12.62
CA PHE A 106 28.32 -6.76 -11.97
C PHE A 106 27.18 -7.60 -12.52
N ALA A 107 26.06 -6.96 -12.88
CA ALA A 107 24.85 -7.63 -13.34
C ALA A 107 24.00 -6.68 -14.17
N GLY A 108 23.24 -7.24 -15.11
CA GLY A 108 22.41 -6.48 -16.05
C GLY A 108 21.06 -7.14 -16.32
N THR A 109 20.33 -6.59 -17.28
CA THR A 109 19.03 -7.10 -17.72
C THR A 109 18.97 -7.38 -19.21
N ALA A 110 18.16 -8.35 -19.64
CA ALA A 110 17.81 -8.60 -21.04
C ALA A 110 16.38 -9.11 -21.17
N PRO A 111 15.70 -8.91 -22.31
CA PRO A 111 14.44 -9.60 -22.59
C PRO A 111 14.67 -11.12 -22.63
N LEU A 112 13.68 -11.88 -22.19
CA LEU A 112 13.70 -13.35 -22.18
C LEU A 112 12.61 -13.90 -23.11
N ALA A 113 12.98 -14.79 -24.02
CA ALA A 113 12.02 -15.48 -24.88
C ALA A 113 11.33 -16.63 -24.13
N VAL A 114 10.05 -16.83 -24.40
CA VAL A 114 9.24 -17.87 -23.78
C VAL A 114 8.58 -18.72 -24.85
N GLY A 115 8.63 -20.04 -24.67
CA GLY A 115 8.07 -21.04 -25.58
C GLY A 115 9.16 -21.84 -26.30
N GLY A 116 8.78 -22.92 -26.98
CA GLY A 116 9.73 -23.79 -27.67
C GLY A 116 10.67 -24.55 -26.73
N SER A 117 11.80 -25.02 -27.28
CA SER A 117 12.86 -25.72 -26.53
C SER A 117 13.80 -24.72 -25.83
N ALA A 118 14.31 -25.09 -24.67
CA ALA A 118 15.25 -24.24 -23.92
C ALA A 118 16.56 -24.02 -24.71
N SER A 119 17.01 -22.77 -24.78
CA SER A 119 18.27 -22.40 -25.42
C SER A 119 18.93 -21.23 -24.69
N VAL A 120 20.26 -21.24 -24.67
CA VAL A 120 21.08 -20.20 -24.06
C VAL A 120 22.21 -19.86 -25.02
N CYS A 121 22.34 -18.59 -25.37
CA CYS A 121 23.47 -18.06 -26.09
C CYS A 121 23.94 -16.77 -25.41
N TRP A 122 25.20 -16.75 -24.98
CA TRP A 122 25.84 -15.58 -24.40
C TRP A 122 26.78 -14.95 -25.42
N THR A 123 26.87 -13.62 -25.36
CA THR A 123 27.97 -12.89 -25.99
C THR A 123 28.62 -12.00 -24.94
N ASP A 124 29.94 -11.91 -24.95
CA ASP A 124 30.70 -11.20 -23.90
C ASP A 124 30.67 -9.67 -24.06
N LYS A 125 30.02 -9.17 -25.11
CA LYS A 125 29.89 -7.74 -25.42
C LYS A 125 28.59 -7.17 -24.85
N HIS A 126 28.49 -7.13 -23.53
CA HIS A 126 27.39 -6.44 -22.85
C HIS A 126 27.43 -4.94 -23.14
N ARG A 127 26.27 -4.29 -23.19
CA ARG A 127 26.17 -2.84 -23.40
C ARG A 127 25.91 -2.15 -22.08
N VAL A 128 26.55 -1.01 -21.86
CA VAL A 128 26.35 -0.19 -20.67
C VAL A 128 25.85 1.18 -21.08
N GLU A 129 24.94 1.73 -20.27
CA GLU A 129 24.47 3.09 -20.40
C GLU A 129 24.86 3.86 -19.13
N PHE A 130 25.34 5.09 -19.32
CA PHE A 130 25.77 5.96 -18.25
C PHE A 130 24.77 7.08 -18.01
N ARG A 131 24.48 7.34 -16.73
CA ARG A 131 23.62 8.44 -16.30
C ARG A 131 24.34 9.21 -15.18
N ALA A 132 24.05 10.49 -15.06
CA ALA A 132 24.56 11.27 -13.93
C ALA A 132 23.91 10.82 -12.62
N ASP A 133 24.71 10.69 -11.56
CA ASP A 133 24.24 10.36 -10.21
C ASP A 133 23.41 11.50 -9.63
N ALA A 134 22.31 11.15 -8.97
CA ALA A 134 21.35 12.13 -8.45
C ALA A 134 21.93 13.07 -7.38
N GLU A 135 22.90 12.63 -6.57
CA GLU A 135 23.58 13.48 -5.58
C GLU A 135 24.44 14.53 -6.29
N TRP A 136 25.18 14.11 -7.32
CA TRP A 136 25.99 15.03 -8.14
C TRP A 136 25.11 16.07 -8.85
N VAL A 137 24.01 15.65 -9.49
CA VAL A 137 23.07 16.57 -10.15
C VAL A 137 22.44 17.53 -9.14
N THR A 138 22.09 17.05 -7.94
CA THR A 138 21.53 17.87 -6.85
C THR A 138 22.51 18.98 -6.45
N ASP A 139 23.79 18.66 -6.23
CA ASP A 139 24.81 19.64 -5.86
C ASP A 139 25.00 20.73 -6.94
N VAL A 140 24.98 20.35 -8.22
CA VAL A 140 25.02 21.28 -9.34
C VAL A 140 23.80 22.21 -9.33
N ILE A 141 22.59 21.66 -9.17
CA ILE A 141 21.34 22.45 -9.12
C ILE A 141 21.37 23.45 -7.96
N LEU A 142 21.77 23.01 -6.76
CA LEU A 142 21.81 23.89 -5.58
C LEU A 142 22.82 25.04 -5.76
N ARG A 143 23.95 24.82 -6.45
CA ARG A 143 24.90 25.88 -6.80
C ARG A 143 24.33 26.85 -7.82
N LEU A 144 23.67 26.35 -8.86
CA LEU A 144 23.00 27.18 -9.88
C LEU A 144 21.90 28.07 -9.27
N GLN A 145 21.12 27.54 -8.33
CA GLN A 145 20.07 28.28 -7.63
C GLN A 145 20.59 29.46 -6.77
N ARG A 146 21.87 29.42 -6.38
CA ARG A 146 22.51 30.52 -5.63
C ARG A 146 22.96 31.68 -6.52
N ILE A 147 22.87 31.56 -7.84
CA ILE A 147 23.25 32.61 -8.79
C ILE A 147 22.03 33.52 -9.06
N PRO A 148 21.98 34.76 -8.53
CA PRO A 148 20.75 35.58 -8.57
C PRO A 148 20.29 35.92 -9.99
N GLU A 149 21.23 36.19 -10.90
CA GLU A 149 20.94 36.50 -12.30
C GLU A 149 20.27 35.35 -13.04
N LEU A 150 20.66 34.11 -12.72
CA LEU A 150 20.04 32.91 -13.25
C LEU A 150 18.69 32.68 -12.60
N LEU A 151 18.63 32.74 -11.27
CA LEU A 151 17.42 32.47 -10.49
C LEU A 151 16.25 33.33 -10.99
N ARG A 152 16.48 34.62 -11.25
CA ARG A 152 15.48 35.56 -11.82
C ARG A 152 14.83 35.06 -13.13
N ARG A 153 15.51 34.23 -13.91
CA ARG A 153 15.00 33.69 -15.20
C ARG A 153 14.34 32.33 -15.08
N LEU A 154 14.47 31.65 -13.93
CA LEU A 154 13.93 30.31 -13.75
C LEU A 154 12.43 30.34 -13.46
N PRO A 155 11.63 29.49 -14.11
CA PRO A 155 10.31 29.16 -13.59
C PRO A 155 10.41 28.49 -12.24
N VAL A 156 9.53 28.91 -11.34
CA VAL A 156 9.32 28.33 -10.01
C VAL A 156 7.85 27.94 -9.86
N MET A 157 7.61 26.91 -9.06
CA MET A 157 6.28 26.42 -8.74
C MET A 157 6.23 26.00 -7.27
N ALA A 158 5.09 26.23 -6.61
CA ALA A 158 4.82 25.73 -5.29
C ALA A 158 4.79 24.20 -5.28
N ASN A 159 5.43 23.61 -4.27
CA ASN A 159 5.36 22.18 -4.00
C ASN A 159 3.89 21.80 -3.76
N ASN A 160 3.33 20.97 -4.63
CA ASN A 160 1.90 20.63 -4.61
C ASN A 160 1.47 19.79 -3.39
N THR A 161 2.40 19.41 -2.50
CA THR A 161 2.10 18.80 -1.20
C THR A 161 1.96 19.81 -0.06
N ALA A 162 2.28 21.09 -0.32
CA ALA A 162 2.14 22.16 0.64
C ALA A 162 0.68 22.42 0.98
N ARG A 163 0.36 22.45 2.28
CA ARG A 163 -0.99 22.62 2.80
C ARG A 163 -1.01 23.54 4.01
N ARG A 164 -2.12 24.23 4.22
CA ARG A 164 -2.32 25.06 5.42
C ARG A 164 -2.66 24.19 6.62
N ARG A 165 -2.00 24.43 7.76
CA ARG A 165 -2.37 23.88 9.08
C ARG A 165 -2.36 25.03 10.10
N GLY A 166 -3.54 25.49 10.49
CA GLY A 166 -3.68 26.67 11.36
C GLY A 166 -3.08 27.92 10.70
N ASP A 167 -2.07 28.51 11.37
CA ASP A 167 -1.30 29.66 10.91
C ASP A 167 0.03 29.28 10.20
N ARG A 168 0.18 28.00 9.83
CA ARG A 168 1.38 27.45 9.19
C ARG A 168 1.10 26.92 7.78
N LEU A 169 2.13 26.97 6.94
CA LEU A 169 2.23 26.22 5.69
C LEU A 169 3.15 25.03 5.93
N VAL A 170 2.64 23.81 5.69
CA VAL A 170 3.38 22.57 5.93
C VAL A 170 3.54 21.79 4.62
N THR A 171 4.70 21.21 4.40
CA THR A 171 5.02 20.39 3.21
C THR A 171 5.83 19.17 3.63
N ALA A 172 5.92 18.14 2.77
CA ALA A 172 6.83 17.02 3.03
C ALA A 172 8.27 17.52 3.11
N GLY A 173 9.06 16.94 4.02
CA GLY A 173 10.46 17.34 4.18
C GLY A 173 11.29 17.09 2.91
N PRO A 174 12.25 17.99 2.58
CA PRO A 174 13.10 17.80 1.43
C PRO A 174 13.91 16.50 1.58
N PRO A 175 14.15 15.76 0.48
CA PRO A 175 14.98 14.56 0.48
C PRO A 175 16.34 14.84 1.14
N ALA A 176 16.75 13.96 2.06
CA ALA A 176 18.03 14.06 2.72
C ALA A 176 19.19 13.65 1.78
N ASP A 177 20.37 14.18 2.07
CA ASP A 177 21.62 13.81 1.40
C ASP A 177 21.94 12.32 1.63
N ALA A 178 22.71 11.72 0.72
CA ALA A 178 22.99 10.29 0.74
C ALA A 178 23.64 9.81 2.04
N TYR A 179 24.57 10.64 2.55
CA TYR A 179 25.38 10.37 3.74
C TYR A 179 24.71 10.77 5.05
N ALA A 180 23.52 11.36 4.98
CA ALA A 180 22.74 11.66 6.18
C ALA A 180 22.39 10.35 6.91
N LYS A 181 22.66 10.34 8.22
CA LYS A 181 22.28 9.23 9.12
C LYS A 181 20.77 9.07 9.17
N LEU A 182 20.04 10.19 9.13
CA LEU A 182 18.59 10.23 9.15
C LEU A 182 18.03 10.36 7.72
N MET A 183 16.80 9.90 7.54
CA MET A 183 16.01 10.17 6.33
C MET A 183 15.48 11.60 6.34
N ALA A 184 14.89 12.06 5.23
CA ALA A 184 14.17 13.34 5.17
C ALA A 184 13.23 13.55 6.37
N PRO A 185 13.12 14.76 6.93
CA PRO A 185 12.14 15.03 7.98
C PRO A 185 10.72 14.70 7.47
N VAL A 186 9.82 14.37 8.39
CA VAL A 186 8.44 14.03 8.04
C VAL A 186 7.78 15.20 7.29
N GLU A 187 8.00 16.41 7.80
CA GLU A 187 7.48 17.65 7.24
C GLU A 187 8.39 18.83 7.58
N VAL A 188 8.24 19.90 6.80
CA VAL A 188 8.72 21.25 7.11
C VAL A 188 7.51 22.14 7.37
N SER A 189 7.63 23.06 8.33
CA SER A 189 6.56 23.96 8.75
C SER A 189 7.07 25.40 8.85
N VAL A 190 6.48 26.29 8.05
CA VAL A 190 6.77 27.73 8.08
C VAL A 190 5.53 28.53 8.46
N ARG A 191 5.70 29.71 9.05
CA ARG A 191 4.56 30.60 9.35
C ARG A 191 3.92 31.07 8.04
N LEU A 192 2.60 30.91 7.91
CA LEU A 192 1.83 31.37 6.75
C LEU A 192 1.54 32.87 6.91
N THR A 193 2.55 33.69 6.72
CA THR A 193 2.40 35.15 6.65
C THR A 193 1.74 35.55 5.32
N ARG A 194 1.23 36.79 5.21
CA ARG A 194 0.61 37.29 3.98
C ARG A 194 1.54 37.17 2.74
N PRO A 195 2.84 37.52 2.82
CA PRO A 195 3.76 37.32 1.69
C PRO A 195 3.96 35.85 1.30
N VAL A 196 4.07 34.94 2.28
CA VAL A 196 4.21 33.50 2.01
C VAL A 196 2.95 32.94 1.33
N ALA A 197 1.76 33.33 1.80
CA ALA A 197 0.50 32.92 1.19
C ALA A 197 0.37 33.42 -0.26
N ALA A 198 0.71 34.70 -0.49
CA ALA A 198 0.70 35.28 -1.84
C ALA A 198 1.69 34.58 -2.78
N ALA A 199 2.91 34.28 -2.30
CA ALA A 199 3.92 33.57 -3.08
C ALA A 199 3.45 32.15 -3.46
N ALA A 200 2.92 31.41 -2.48
CA ALA A 200 2.45 30.05 -2.70
C ALA A 200 1.24 29.99 -3.66
N GLU A 201 0.31 30.94 -3.57
CA GLU A 201 -0.85 31.00 -4.47
C GLU A 201 -0.44 31.37 -5.91
N ALA A 202 0.39 32.40 -6.06
CA ALA A 202 0.88 32.84 -7.38
C ALA A 202 1.71 31.75 -8.07
N ALA A 203 2.46 30.96 -7.31
CA ALA A 203 3.28 29.87 -7.82
C ALA A 203 2.53 28.52 -7.93
N ARG A 204 1.20 28.45 -7.82
CA ARG A 204 0.45 27.19 -8.05
C ARG A 204 0.60 26.65 -9.47
N GLN A 205 0.90 27.53 -10.41
CA GLN A 205 1.36 27.23 -11.77
C GLN A 205 2.80 27.74 -11.92
N PRO A 206 3.59 27.21 -12.85
CA PRO A 206 4.93 27.74 -13.08
C PRO A 206 4.88 29.24 -13.40
N ILE A 207 5.65 30.02 -12.66
CA ILE A 207 5.83 31.46 -12.81
C ILE A 207 7.32 31.77 -12.82
N VAL A 208 7.79 32.68 -13.67
CA VAL A 208 9.20 33.09 -13.66
C VAL A 208 9.51 33.79 -12.33
N TYR A 209 10.66 33.51 -11.72
CA TYR A 209 11.03 34.06 -10.41
C TYR A 209 10.98 35.59 -10.39
N ALA A 210 11.45 36.28 -11.44
CA ALA A 210 11.38 37.73 -11.54
C ALA A 210 9.92 38.24 -11.51
N ASP A 211 9.01 37.58 -12.22
CA ASP A 211 7.59 37.94 -12.24
C ASP A 211 6.92 37.69 -10.88
N LEU A 212 7.30 36.61 -10.19
CA LEU A 212 6.84 36.32 -8.83
C LEU A 212 7.34 37.39 -7.85
N HIS A 213 8.60 37.77 -7.95
CA HIS A 213 9.19 38.84 -7.16
C HIS A 213 8.47 40.17 -7.40
N GLU A 214 8.24 40.57 -8.66
CA GLU A 214 7.49 41.79 -8.99
C GLU A 214 6.04 41.73 -8.50
N HIS A 215 5.39 40.56 -8.62
CA HIS A 215 4.05 40.34 -8.09
C HIS A 215 3.98 40.60 -6.57
N LEU A 216 4.94 40.08 -5.80
CA LEU A 216 5.02 40.34 -4.36
C LEU A 216 5.31 41.81 -4.07
N HIS A 217 6.22 42.44 -4.82
CA HIS A 217 6.53 43.86 -4.65
C HIS A 217 5.30 44.75 -4.87
N ARG A 218 4.46 44.44 -5.87
CA ARG A 218 3.18 45.15 -6.10
C ARG A 218 2.17 44.95 -4.98
N LEU A 219 2.09 43.76 -4.40
CA LEU A 219 1.18 43.46 -3.27
C LEU A 219 1.66 44.04 -1.94
N PHE A 220 2.97 44.21 -1.77
CA PHE A 220 3.61 44.68 -0.54
C PHE A 220 4.60 45.82 -0.84
N PRO A 221 4.13 47.02 -1.25
CA PRO A 221 4.98 48.11 -1.72
C PRO A 221 5.88 48.73 -0.63
N GLN A 222 5.65 48.40 0.65
CA GLN A 222 6.48 48.81 1.78
C GLN A 222 7.64 47.82 2.06
N ALA A 223 7.62 46.64 1.44
CA ALA A 223 8.69 45.66 1.60
C ALA A 223 9.86 46.00 0.67
N SER A 224 11.07 45.98 1.22
CA SER A 224 12.30 46.09 0.43
C SER A 224 12.52 44.84 -0.44
N THR A 225 13.28 44.98 -1.52
CA THR A 225 13.74 43.87 -2.36
C THR A 225 14.39 42.77 -1.52
N ASP A 226 15.29 43.11 -0.60
CA ASP A 226 15.97 42.16 0.27
C ASP A 226 15.01 41.34 1.13
N GLN A 227 13.91 41.95 1.62
CA GLN A 227 12.89 41.22 2.38
C GLN A 227 12.11 40.23 1.52
N ILE A 228 11.81 40.59 0.27
CA ILE A 228 11.15 39.68 -0.68
C ILE A 228 12.08 38.53 -1.05
N ASP A 229 13.36 38.83 -1.32
CA ASP A 229 14.39 37.84 -1.62
C ASP A 229 14.60 36.87 -0.44
N GLN A 230 14.60 37.37 0.80
CA GLN A 230 14.67 36.50 1.99
C GLN A 230 13.47 35.57 2.11
N VAL A 231 12.25 36.05 1.83
CA VAL A 231 11.04 35.22 1.85
C VAL A 231 11.13 34.16 0.75
N LEU A 232 11.35 34.55 -0.50
CA LEU A 232 11.39 33.62 -1.63
C LEU A 232 12.57 32.63 -1.54
N GLY A 233 13.75 33.10 -1.11
CA GLY A 233 14.92 32.27 -0.86
C GLY A 233 14.66 31.24 0.23
N GLY A 234 14.07 31.64 1.36
CA GLY A 234 13.67 30.71 2.42
C GLY A 234 12.66 29.66 1.96
N LEU A 235 11.72 30.01 1.06
CA LEU A 235 10.79 29.04 0.48
C LEU A 235 11.46 28.06 -0.49
N LEU A 236 12.50 28.49 -1.23
CA LEU A 236 13.31 27.62 -2.09
C LEU A 236 14.19 26.68 -1.26
N ASP A 237 14.87 27.20 -0.24
CA ASP A 237 15.74 26.41 0.66
C ASP A 237 14.97 25.28 1.35
N GLN A 238 13.72 25.56 1.73
CA GLN A 238 12.81 24.58 2.34
C GLN A 238 12.03 23.74 1.31
N GLN A 239 12.25 23.93 0.01
CA GLN A 239 11.57 23.27 -1.10
C GLN A 239 10.04 23.35 -1.04
N ILE A 240 9.54 24.47 -0.49
CA ILE A 240 8.16 24.91 -0.62
C ILE A 240 7.93 25.50 -2.01
N LEU A 241 8.95 26.17 -2.57
CA LEU A 241 9.05 26.47 -3.99
C LEU A 241 10.09 25.53 -4.63
N LEU A 242 9.79 25.08 -5.85
CA LEU A 242 10.64 24.22 -6.65
C LEU A 242 11.00 24.98 -7.93
N THR A 243 12.27 24.99 -8.34
CA THR A 243 12.68 25.52 -9.64
C THR A 243 12.51 24.49 -10.74
N SER A 244 12.40 24.94 -12.00
CA SER A 244 12.33 24.06 -13.16
C SER A 244 13.58 23.20 -13.41
N LEU A 245 14.72 23.52 -12.79
CA LEU A 245 15.95 22.72 -12.86
C LEU A 245 15.79 21.29 -12.33
N TRP A 246 14.83 21.06 -11.44
CA TRP A 246 14.57 19.72 -10.89
C TRP A 246 13.79 18.86 -11.88
N ALA A 247 14.47 17.91 -12.53
CA ALA A 247 13.86 16.96 -13.44
C ALA A 247 12.84 16.05 -12.72
N PRO A 248 11.57 15.97 -13.19
CA PRO A 248 10.59 15.01 -12.65
C PRO A 248 11.10 13.56 -12.68
N GLY A 249 10.59 12.71 -11.79
CA GLY A 249 10.95 11.29 -11.74
C GLY A 249 10.58 10.51 -13.01
N THR A 250 9.69 11.05 -13.83
CA THR A 250 9.36 10.51 -15.16
C THR A 250 10.43 10.76 -16.23
N THR A 251 11.48 11.51 -15.89
CA THR A 251 12.60 11.87 -16.76
C THR A 251 13.88 11.14 -16.30
N PRO A 252 14.26 10.02 -16.96
CA PRO A 252 15.45 9.25 -16.60
C PRO A 252 16.77 10.00 -16.75
N ASP A 253 16.89 10.87 -17.75
CA ASP A 253 18.06 11.72 -18.00
C ASP A 253 17.90 13.08 -17.31
N ALA A 254 18.30 13.13 -16.04
CA ALA A 254 18.21 14.35 -15.24
C ALA A 254 19.21 15.44 -15.66
N LEU A 255 20.38 15.05 -16.18
CA LEU A 255 21.39 16.00 -16.64
C LEU A 255 20.98 16.62 -17.99
N GLY A 256 20.43 15.83 -18.91
CA GLY A 256 19.84 16.33 -20.15
C GLY A 256 18.77 17.38 -19.88
N HIS A 257 17.80 17.07 -19.01
CA HIS A 257 16.77 18.03 -18.56
C HIS A 257 17.37 19.31 -17.99
N LEU A 258 18.38 19.21 -17.13
CA LEU A 258 19.06 20.36 -16.55
C LEU A 258 19.67 21.25 -17.65
N CYS A 259 20.39 20.67 -18.61
CA CYS A 259 20.99 21.42 -19.71
C CYS A 259 19.91 22.08 -20.60
N GLU A 260 18.85 21.35 -20.97
CA GLU A 260 17.74 21.87 -21.76
C GLU A 260 17.05 23.06 -21.08
N GLU A 261 16.82 22.97 -19.77
CA GLU A 261 16.21 24.06 -19.00
C GLU A 261 17.11 25.29 -18.91
N LEU A 262 18.43 25.11 -18.73
CA LEU A 262 19.40 26.20 -18.74
C LEU A 262 19.48 26.87 -20.12
N GLN A 263 19.43 26.11 -21.21
CA GLN A 263 19.35 26.65 -22.57
C GLN A 263 18.04 27.43 -22.78
N ARG A 264 16.90 26.88 -22.34
CA ARG A 264 15.57 27.48 -22.50
C ARG A 264 15.47 28.87 -21.84
N VAL A 265 16.14 29.08 -20.71
CA VAL A 265 16.19 30.38 -20.01
C VAL A 265 17.34 31.28 -20.46
N GLY A 266 18.09 30.86 -21.50
CA GLY A 266 19.22 31.61 -22.05
C GLY A 266 20.38 31.74 -21.06
N ALA A 267 20.61 30.75 -20.19
CA ALA A 267 21.65 30.80 -19.16
C ALA A 267 23.06 31.00 -19.74
N GLY A 268 23.32 30.51 -20.96
CA GLY A 268 24.61 30.72 -21.64
C GLY A 268 24.95 32.20 -21.91
N THR A 269 23.97 33.10 -21.89
CA THR A 269 24.22 34.55 -22.00
C THR A 269 24.80 35.15 -20.72
N LEU A 270 24.61 34.50 -19.56
CA LEU A 270 25.09 34.94 -18.26
C LEU A 270 26.56 34.56 -18.06
N PRO A 271 27.48 35.52 -17.87
CA PRO A 271 28.89 35.21 -17.63
C PRO A 271 29.12 34.25 -16.45
N ALA A 272 28.33 34.39 -15.38
CA ALA A 272 28.44 33.56 -14.17
C ALA A 272 28.06 32.07 -14.38
N VAL A 273 27.37 31.72 -15.47
CA VAL A 273 26.85 30.35 -15.71
C VAL A 273 27.43 29.73 -16.98
N ARG A 274 27.86 30.53 -17.95
CA ARG A 274 28.26 30.10 -19.29
C ARG A 274 29.27 28.96 -19.29
N ASP A 275 30.37 29.10 -18.56
CA ASP A 275 31.44 28.10 -18.56
C ASP A 275 30.98 26.79 -17.92
N LEU A 276 30.20 26.89 -16.84
CA LEU A 276 29.60 25.73 -16.19
C LEU A 276 28.61 25.02 -17.14
N LEU A 277 27.75 25.76 -17.85
CA LEU A 277 26.80 25.16 -18.81
C LEU A 277 27.54 24.42 -19.94
N ASN A 278 28.56 25.03 -20.53
CA ASN A 278 29.37 24.38 -21.57
C ASN A 278 30.00 23.08 -21.04
N GLU A 279 30.48 23.08 -19.79
CA GLU A 279 31.06 21.89 -19.16
C GLU A 279 30.00 20.82 -18.87
N LEU A 280 28.80 21.20 -18.42
CA LEU A 280 27.68 20.28 -18.21
C LEU A 280 27.19 19.64 -19.51
N GLU A 281 27.11 20.41 -20.61
CA GLU A 281 26.77 19.90 -21.94
C GLU A 281 27.82 18.91 -22.44
N ALA A 282 29.10 19.22 -22.26
CA ALA A 282 30.17 18.34 -22.66
C ALA A 282 30.22 17.05 -21.80
N ILE A 283 29.89 17.12 -20.50
CA ILE A 283 29.71 15.95 -19.64
C ILE A 283 28.53 15.10 -20.13
N ARG A 284 27.40 15.72 -20.47
CA ARG A 284 26.23 15.01 -21.03
C ARG A 284 26.61 14.24 -22.30
N ASP A 285 27.36 14.88 -23.20
CA ASP A 285 27.81 14.24 -24.44
C ASP A 285 28.83 13.12 -24.16
N ASP A 286 29.72 13.31 -23.17
CA ASP A 286 30.67 12.28 -22.73
C ASP A 286 29.98 11.07 -22.09
N LEU A 287 28.85 11.23 -21.39
CA LEU A 287 28.07 10.11 -20.86
C LEU A 287 27.55 9.20 -21.98
N ALA A 288 27.28 9.74 -23.17
CA ALA A 288 26.81 8.97 -24.32
C ALA A 288 27.94 8.30 -25.13
N ALA A 289 29.14 8.90 -25.14
CA ALA A 289 30.19 8.53 -26.10
C ALA A 289 31.53 8.09 -25.47
N SER A 290 31.66 8.09 -24.13
CA SER A 290 32.95 7.88 -23.46
C SER A 290 33.05 6.64 -22.58
N THR A 291 34.15 6.52 -21.82
CA THR A 291 34.36 5.53 -20.77
C THR A 291 33.94 6.11 -19.41
N ALA A 292 33.50 5.24 -18.50
CA ALA A 292 33.11 5.62 -17.15
C ALA A 292 34.23 6.35 -16.39
N GLU A 293 35.49 5.97 -16.61
CA GLU A 293 36.64 6.61 -15.97
C GLU A 293 36.84 8.06 -16.41
N ARG A 294 36.86 8.32 -17.73
CA ARG A 294 37.08 9.67 -18.27
C ARG A 294 35.96 10.62 -17.84
N VAL A 295 34.71 10.18 -17.98
CA VAL A 295 33.56 11.02 -17.59
C VAL A 295 33.50 11.20 -16.07
N THR A 296 33.86 10.20 -15.27
CA THR A 296 33.95 10.34 -13.80
C THR A 296 35.02 11.37 -13.41
N ALA A 297 36.20 11.33 -14.03
CA ALA A 297 37.27 12.29 -13.75
C ALA A 297 36.82 13.73 -14.07
N ARG A 298 36.14 13.91 -15.21
CA ARG A 298 35.57 15.20 -15.61
C ARG A 298 34.47 15.68 -14.66
N MET A 299 33.51 14.82 -14.31
CA MET A 299 32.45 15.17 -13.35
C MET A 299 33.00 15.58 -11.97
N ARG A 300 34.13 15.00 -11.55
CA ARG A 300 34.81 15.36 -10.30
C ARG A 300 35.45 16.74 -10.30
N THR A 301 35.77 17.32 -11.47
CA THR A 301 36.25 18.72 -11.55
C THR A 301 35.12 19.71 -11.27
N VAL A 302 33.88 19.33 -11.62
CA VAL A 302 32.67 20.12 -11.37
C VAL A 302 32.15 19.93 -9.95
N SER A 303 32.11 18.71 -9.40
CA SER A 303 31.69 18.44 -8.02
C SER A 303 32.32 17.18 -7.44
N THR A 304 32.67 17.24 -6.15
CA THR A 304 33.21 16.11 -5.38
C THR A 304 32.26 15.60 -4.30
N CYS A 305 30.97 16.02 -4.30
CA CYS A 305 29.99 15.64 -3.28
C CYS A 305 29.78 14.11 -3.15
N THR A 306 30.00 13.39 -4.25
CA THR A 306 29.90 11.93 -4.31
C THR A 306 31.14 11.34 -5.01
N PRO A 307 31.66 10.20 -4.51
CA PRO A 307 32.77 9.53 -5.16
C PRO A 307 32.32 8.74 -6.40
N THR A 308 31.01 8.51 -6.59
CA THR A 308 30.41 7.83 -7.75
C THR A 308 29.45 8.77 -8.48
N PRO A 309 29.95 9.73 -9.28
CA PRO A 309 29.09 10.68 -10.00
C PRO A 309 28.39 10.06 -11.23
N VAL A 310 28.73 8.83 -11.60
CA VAL A 310 28.15 8.09 -12.73
C VAL A 310 27.38 6.87 -12.22
N VAL A 311 26.15 6.72 -12.70
CA VAL A 311 25.32 5.52 -12.56
C VAL A 311 25.45 4.71 -13.84
N ILE A 312 25.62 3.40 -13.68
CA ILE A 312 25.80 2.47 -14.80
C ILE A 312 24.67 1.46 -14.77
N ASP A 313 23.93 1.38 -15.88
CA ASP A 313 22.92 0.35 -16.12
C ASP A 313 23.38 -0.55 -17.28
N THR A 314 23.35 -1.88 -17.07
CA THR A 314 23.91 -2.85 -18.03
C THR A 314 22.80 -3.61 -18.75
N SER A 315 22.80 -3.56 -20.08
CA SER A 315 22.03 -4.45 -20.95
C SER A 315 22.86 -5.68 -21.28
N LEU A 316 22.35 -6.85 -20.90
CA LEU A 316 22.97 -8.13 -21.23
C LEU A 316 22.79 -8.40 -22.72
N ASN A 317 23.84 -8.95 -23.32
CA ASN A 317 23.83 -9.33 -24.73
C ASN A 317 23.76 -10.86 -24.82
N CYS A 318 22.54 -11.37 -24.84
CA CYS A 318 22.24 -12.80 -24.82
C CYS A 318 20.92 -13.10 -25.54
N ASP A 319 20.80 -14.33 -26.04
CA ASP A 319 19.53 -14.91 -26.48
C ASP A 319 19.22 -16.11 -25.59
N VAL A 320 18.22 -15.96 -24.73
CA VAL A 320 17.82 -16.97 -23.75
C VAL A 320 16.33 -17.26 -23.93
N ARG A 321 16.02 -18.55 -23.99
CA ARG A 321 14.66 -19.07 -24.16
C ARG A 321 14.34 -20.09 -23.09
N ILE A 322 13.18 -19.93 -22.45
CA ILE A 322 12.65 -20.88 -21.47
C ILE A 322 11.37 -21.57 -21.98
N PRO A 323 11.12 -22.84 -21.63
CA PRO A 323 9.88 -23.53 -21.97
C PRO A 323 8.66 -22.95 -21.24
N ASN A 324 7.46 -23.10 -21.82
CA ASN A 324 6.19 -22.68 -21.21
C ASN A 324 5.95 -23.31 -19.82
N ALA A 325 6.41 -24.54 -19.62
CA ALA A 325 6.26 -25.28 -18.36
C ALA A 325 6.84 -24.52 -17.15
N VAL A 326 7.88 -23.70 -17.34
CA VAL A 326 8.47 -22.89 -16.27
C VAL A 326 7.49 -21.81 -15.80
N LEU A 327 6.79 -21.16 -16.73
CA LEU A 327 5.80 -20.15 -16.40
C LEU A 327 4.55 -20.75 -15.80
N GLU A 328 4.11 -21.91 -16.29
CA GLU A 328 2.99 -22.66 -15.72
C GLU A 328 3.28 -23.03 -14.25
N GLU A 329 4.51 -23.47 -13.96
CA GLU A 329 4.97 -23.75 -12.61
C GLU A 329 5.01 -22.47 -11.74
N ALA A 330 5.57 -21.37 -12.25
CA ALA A 330 5.59 -20.09 -11.53
C ALA A 330 4.18 -19.54 -11.26
N GLN A 331 3.25 -19.66 -12.21
CA GLN A 331 1.85 -19.29 -12.05
C GLN A 331 1.17 -20.11 -10.95
N ALA A 332 1.41 -21.43 -10.92
CA ALA A 332 0.88 -22.32 -9.89
C ALA A 332 1.46 -21.99 -8.51
N ALA A 333 2.76 -21.72 -8.43
CA ALA A 333 3.44 -21.34 -7.20
C ALA A 333 2.93 -20.01 -6.63
N VAL A 334 2.82 -18.96 -7.45
CA VAL A 334 2.27 -17.66 -7.01
C VAL A 334 0.81 -17.80 -6.56
N THR A 335 0.03 -18.62 -7.28
CA THR A 335 -1.36 -18.90 -6.88
C THR A 335 -1.42 -19.58 -5.51
N ALA A 336 -0.63 -20.64 -5.28
CA ALA A 336 -0.56 -21.34 -4.00
C ALA A 336 -0.10 -20.43 -2.86
N LEU A 337 0.96 -19.65 -3.11
CA LEU A 337 1.48 -18.67 -2.15
C LEU A 337 0.43 -17.65 -1.75
N TYR A 338 -0.30 -17.10 -2.74
CA TYR A 338 -1.27 -16.06 -2.47
C TYR A 338 -2.52 -16.59 -1.76
N ARG A 339 -2.98 -17.81 -2.11
CA ARG A 339 -4.08 -18.50 -1.41
C ARG A 339 -3.76 -18.81 0.05
N THR A 340 -2.48 -19.01 0.37
CA THR A 340 -2.03 -19.35 1.73
C THR A 340 -1.60 -18.13 2.54
N THR A 341 -1.94 -16.90 2.14
CA THR A 341 -1.58 -15.69 2.89
C THR A 341 -2.15 -15.69 4.32
N ALA A 342 -1.39 -15.17 5.29
CA ALA A 342 -1.87 -14.95 6.65
C ALA A 342 -2.82 -13.74 6.77
N GLN A 343 -2.98 -12.96 5.70
CA GLN A 343 -3.74 -11.71 5.72
C GLN A 343 -4.73 -11.65 4.54
N PRO A 344 -5.75 -12.52 4.52
CA PRO A 344 -6.68 -12.70 3.40
C PRO A 344 -7.59 -11.50 3.11
N TYR A 345 -7.70 -10.55 4.04
CA TYR A 345 -8.53 -9.34 3.92
C TYR A 345 -7.71 -8.04 3.94
N GLY A 346 -6.42 -8.15 3.60
CA GLY A 346 -5.45 -7.06 3.64
C GLY A 346 -4.76 -6.90 4.98
N TYR A 347 -3.74 -6.03 5.01
CA TYR A 347 -2.97 -5.78 6.22
C TYR A 347 -3.85 -5.24 7.36
N GLN A 348 -3.54 -5.64 8.60
CA GLN A 348 -4.34 -5.27 9.77
C GLN A 348 -4.53 -3.74 9.91
N HIS A 349 -3.48 -2.96 9.67
CA HIS A 349 -3.56 -1.49 9.73
C HIS A 349 -4.50 -0.91 8.67
N TRP A 350 -4.63 -1.54 7.51
CA TRP A 350 -5.54 -1.13 6.44
C TRP A 350 -6.99 -1.57 6.69
N ARG A 351 -7.20 -2.75 7.28
CA ARG A 351 -8.52 -3.17 7.79
C ARG A 351 -9.05 -2.17 8.82
N GLU A 352 -8.18 -1.74 9.73
CA GLU A 352 -8.48 -0.72 10.72
C GLU A 352 -8.79 0.63 10.09
N TYR A 353 -7.96 1.06 9.13
CA TYR A 353 -8.16 2.31 8.41
C TYR A 353 -9.51 2.36 7.66
N HIS A 354 -9.87 1.29 6.95
CA HIS A 354 -11.17 1.18 6.27
C HIS A 354 -12.35 1.22 7.26
N ARG A 355 -12.25 0.49 8.37
CA ARG A 355 -13.27 0.49 9.43
C ARG A 355 -13.49 1.90 9.98
N ARG A 356 -12.40 2.60 10.30
CA ARG A 356 -12.45 3.98 10.80
C ARG A 356 -12.94 4.97 9.75
N PHE A 357 -12.55 4.81 8.49
CA PHE A 357 -13.08 5.62 7.39
C PHE A 357 -14.61 5.50 7.32
N ARG A 358 -15.13 4.27 7.32
CA ARG A 358 -16.58 4.04 7.27
C ARG A 358 -17.31 4.53 8.52
N MET A 359 -16.68 4.43 9.69
CA MET A 359 -17.25 4.94 10.93
C MET A 359 -17.28 6.47 10.97
N HIS A 360 -16.22 7.12 10.50
CA HIS A 360 -16.08 8.58 10.58
C HIS A 360 -16.80 9.31 9.45
N TYR A 361 -16.76 8.80 8.21
CA TYR A 361 -17.33 9.47 7.03
C TYR A 361 -18.61 8.80 6.50
N GLY A 362 -18.90 7.55 6.87
CA GLY A 362 -20.02 6.79 6.33
C GLY A 362 -19.67 6.01 5.05
N ALA A 363 -20.58 5.12 4.64
CA ALA A 363 -20.43 4.36 3.40
C ALA A 363 -20.71 5.23 2.17
N GLY A 364 -19.96 5.03 1.08
CA GLY A 364 -20.12 5.81 -0.15
C GLY A 364 -19.67 7.27 -0.07
N ALA A 365 -19.12 7.70 1.08
CA ALA A 365 -18.50 9.02 1.20
C ALA A 365 -17.33 9.16 0.22
N VAL A 366 -17.19 10.35 -0.36
CA VAL A 366 -16.08 10.71 -1.25
C VAL A 366 -15.31 11.81 -0.56
N VAL A 367 -14.14 11.47 -0.01
CA VAL A 367 -13.35 12.38 0.82
C VAL A 367 -12.07 12.78 0.06
N PRO A 368 -11.82 14.07 -0.22
CA PRO A 368 -10.58 14.51 -0.85
C PRO A 368 -9.36 13.96 -0.10
N VAL A 369 -8.37 13.45 -0.84
CA VAL A 369 -7.26 12.69 -0.23
C VAL A 369 -6.46 13.53 0.76
N LEU A 370 -6.29 14.82 0.47
CA LEU A 370 -5.56 15.75 1.35
C LEU A 370 -6.35 16.06 2.63
N GLU A 371 -7.68 16.08 2.60
CA GLU A 371 -8.53 16.20 3.78
C GLU A 371 -8.53 14.89 4.59
N LEU A 372 -8.54 13.75 3.93
CA LEU A 372 -8.54 12.45 4.60
C LEU A 372 -7.26 12.24 5.43
N VAL A 373 -6.09 12.54 4.87
CA VAL A 373 -4.79 12.26 5.50
C VAL A 373 -4.30 13.38 6.42
N CYS A 374 -5.01 14.52 6.49
CA CYS A 374 -4.64 15.60 7.41
C CYS A 374 -4.96 15.26 8.87
N ASP A 375 -4.41 16.07 9.78
CA ASP A 375 -4.53 15.89 11.23
C ASP A 375 -5.98 16.03 11.72
N SER A 376 -6.79 16.87 11.07
CA SER A 376 -8.23 17.01 11.35
C SER A 376 -9.09 15.96 10.64
N GLY A 377 -8.49 15.10 9.81
CA GLY A 377 -9.13 13.99 9.13
C GLY A 377 -8.91 12.67 9.85
N LEU A 378 -8.66 11.61 9.09
CA LEU A 378 -8.36 10.29 9.65
C LEU A 378 -6.87 10.08 9.95
N GLY A 379 -6.03 10.96 9.40
CA GLY A 379 -4.57 10.86 9.42
C GLY A 379 -4.04 9.74 8.52
N LEU A 380 -2.75 9.42 8.68
CA LEU A 380 -2.09 8.32 7.97
C LEU A 380 -2.34 6.96 8.67
N PRO A 381 -2.35 5.84 7.92
CA PRO A 381 -2.48 4.50 8.49
C PRO A 381 -1.40 4.17 9.53
N ALA A 382 -1.73 3.28 10.47
CA ALA A 382 -0.82 2.93 11.56
C ALA A 382 0.54 2.39 11.06
N GLY A 383 1.63 2.87 11.67
CA GLY A 383 2.99 2.51 11.29
C GLY A 383 3.50 3.13 9.97
N TYR A 384 2.80 4.13 9.43
CA TYR A 384 3.38 5.05 8.44
C TYR A 384 4.28 6.07 9.13
N VAL A 385 5.28 6.58 8.39
CA VAL A 385 6.08 7.73 8.81
C VAL A 385 5.13 8.93 9.01
N GLY A 386 5.14 9.53 10.20
CA GLY A 386 4.24 10.63 10.57
C GLY A 386 2.84 10.20 11.01
N SER A 387 2.55 8.90 11.14
CA SER A 387 1.29 8.46 11.73
C SER A 387 1.30 8.64 13.25
N GLU A 388 0.19 9.15 13.80
CA GLU A 388 -0.04 9.19 15.25
C GLU A 388 -0.25 7.79 15.86
N ARG A 389 -0.54 6.77 15.04
CA ARG A 389 -0.89 5.42 15.50
C ARG A 389 0.26 4.43 15.29
N GLY A 390 0.63 3.76 16.39
CA GLY A 390 1.47 2.57 16.36
C GLY A 390 0.77 1.36 15.75
N ARG A 391 1.53 0.39 15.25
CA ARG A 391 0.97 -0.89 14.78
C ARG A 391 0.42 -1.68 15.96
N SER A 392 -0.77 -2.23 15.81
CA SER A 392 -1.31 -3.19 16.76
C SER A 392 -0.45 -4.46 16.84
N HIS A 393 -0.46 -5.11 18.00
CA HIS A 393 0.14 -6.43 18.15
C HIS A 393 -0.59 -7.44 17.25
N ARG A 394 0.18 -8.33 16.61
CA ARG A 394 -0.36 -9.46 15.86
C ARG A 394 -0.90 -10.47 16.86
N LEU A 395 -2.17 -10.85 16.71
CA LEU A 395 -2.77 -11.96 17.44
C LEU A 395 -2.49 -13.28 16.71
N LEU A 396 -2.43 -14.38 17.45
CA LEU A 396 -2.36 -15.72 16.87
C LEU A 396 -3.65 -16.00 16.09
N THR A 397 -3.51 -16.56 14.89
CA THR A 397 -4.62 -16.91 14.00
C THR A 397 -4.78 -18.42 13.86
N ASP A 398 -5.95 -18.91 13.48
CA ASP A 398 -6.19 -20.34 13.19
C ASP A 398 -5.22 -20.89 12.13
N ARG A 399 -4.78 -20.04 11.19
CA ARG A 399 -3.73 -20.37 10.22
C ARG A 399 -2.37 -20.56 10.90
N ASP A 400 -2.02 -19.72 11.88
CA ASP A 400 -0.76 -19.88 12.64
C ASP A 400 -0.76 -21.22 13.40
N GLU A 401 -1.89 -21.58 14.01
CA GLU A 401 -2.08 -22.89 14.66
C GLU A 401 -1.91 -24.03 13.65
N ALA A 402 -2.57 -23.95 12.49
CA ALA A 402 -2.44 -24.95 11.42
C ALA A 402 -1.00 -25.10 10.93
N ILE A 403 -0.24 -24.01 10.77
CA ILE A 403 1.18 -24.07 10.41
C ILE A 403 2.00 -24.76 11.50
N LEU A 404 1.79 -24.42 12.77
CA LEU A 404 2.50 -25.06 13.88
C LEU A 404 2.23 -26.56 13.92
N THR A 405 0.98 -26.98 13.72
CA THR A 405 0.60 -28.40 13.63
C THR A 405 1.26 -29.11 12.45
N LEU A 406 1.40 -28.44 11.30
CA LEU A 406 2.06 -29.01 10.12
C LEU A 406 3.59 -29.08 10.27
N LEU A 407 4.20 -28.08 10.92
CA LEU A 407 5.64 -28.00 11.13
C LEU A 407 6.14 -28.99 12.18
N GLN A 408 5.39 -29.20 13.25
CA GLN A 408 5.82 -30.05 14.37
C GLN A 408 6.29 -31.46 13.94
N PRO A 409 5.52 -32.26 13.18
CA PRO A 409 5.98 -33.59 12.76
C PRO A 409 7.21 -33.51 11.85
N VAL A 410 7.25 -32.55 10.91
CA VAL A 410 8.42 -32.33 10.04
C VAL A 410 9.69 -32.11 10.86
N LEU A 411 9.61 -31.28 11.91
CA LEU A 411 10.77 -31.01 12.77
C LEU A 411 11.15 -32.20 13.65
N MET A 412 10.16 -32.91 14.22
CA MET A 412 10.38 -34.05 15.13
C MET A 412 10.95 -35.29 14.41
N GLU A 413 10.54 -35.53 13.17
CA GLU A 413 11.07 -36.61 12.33
C GLU A 413 12.41 -36.22 11.66
N GLY A 414 12.84 -34.98 11.87
CA GLY A 414 14.04 -34.45 11.25
C GLY A 414 13.92 -34.25 9.74
N GLY A 415 12.71 -34.02 9.23
CA GLY A 415 12.50 -33.58 7.85
C GLY A 415 13.11 -32.20 7.56
N SER A 416 13.57 -32.01 6.33
CA SER A 416 14.13 -30.74 5.85
C SER A 416 13.14 -29.88 5.07
N GLU A 417 11.97 -30.43 4.71
CA GLU A 417 10.97 -29.77 3.87
C GLU A 417 9.54 -29.85 4.45
N LEU A 418 8.84 -28.72 4.42
CA LEU A 418 7.38 -28.65 4.49
C LEU A 418 6.81 -28.67 3.07
N VAL A 419 6.25 -29.82 2.67
CA VAL A 419 5.63 -30.00 1.35
C VAL A 419 4.18 -29.54 1.38
N LEU A 420 3.88 -28.46 0.68
CA LEU A 420 2.50 -28.03 0.45
C LEU A 420 1.90 -28.91 -0.64
N THR A 421 0.88 -29.69 -0.30
CA THR A 421 0.00 -30.35 -1.27
C THR A 421 -1.24 -29.48 -1.49
N ASP A 422 -2.03 -29.74 -2.54
CA ASP A 422 -3.29 -29.02 -2.74
C ASP A 422 -4.22 -29.13 -1.51
N LYS A 423 -4.23 -30.30 -0.84
CA LYS A 423 -4.95 -30.51 0.43
C LYS A 423 -4.43 -29.62 1.56
N VAL A 424 -3.11 -29.49 1.71
CA VAL A 424 -2.50 -28.61 2.73
C VAL A 424 -2.82 -27.15 2.43
N ILE A 425 -2.79 -26.75 1.16
CA ILE A 425 -3.19 -25.40 0.72
C ILE A 425 -4.65 -25.14 1.07
N ASP A 426 -5.55 -26.10 0.83
CA ASP A 426 -6.96 -25.96 1.18
C ASP A 426 -7.16 -25.84 2.70
N VAL A 427 -6.42 -26.62 3.50
CA VAL A 427 -6.43 -26.50 4.98
C VAL A 427 -6.00 -25.10 5.41
N LEU A 428 -4.84 -24.61 4.93
CA LEU A 428 -4.34 -23.28 5.27
C LEU A 428 -5.26 -22.16 4.77
N SER A 429 -5.83 -22.30 3.57
CA SER A 429 -6.77 -21.35 2.99
C SER A 429 -8.06 -21.27 3.82
N ASN A 430 -8.63 -22.42 4.19
CA ASN A 430 -9.88 -22.50 4.95
C ASN A 430 -9.70 -22.02 6.40
N ALA A 431 -8.54 -22.26 7.02
CA ALA A 431 -8.20 -21.72 8.33
C ALA A 431 -7.98 -20.19 8.32
N SER A 432 -7.71 -19.61 7.15
CA SER A 432 -7.43 -18.17 7.04
C SER A 432 -8.70 -17.33 6.88
N ALA A 433 -9.61 -17.74 5.98
CA ALA A 433 -10.77 -16.93 5.62
C ALA A 433 -11.76 -17.68 4.73
N SER A 434 -13.02 -17.21 4.76
CA SER A 434 -14.00 -17.45 3.69
C SER A 434 -13.95 -16.30 2.67
N ASP A 435 -13.85 -16.64 1.39
CA ASP A 435 -13.95 -15.72 0.24
C ASP A 435 -12.96 -14.50 0.23
N PRO A 436 -11.64 -14.73 0.17
CA PRO A 436 -10.66 -13.65 -0.04
C PRO A 436 -10.73 -13.05 -1.46
N HIS A 437 -10.48 -11.74 -1.57
CA HIS A 437 -10.35 -11.06 -2.85
C HIS A 437 -8.87 -10.91 -3.23
N TYR A 438 -8.53 -11.25 -4.48
CA TYR A 438 -7.15 -11.22 -4.97
C TYR A 438 -6.93 -10.13 -6.01
N LEU A 439 -5.73 -9.56 -5.98
CA LEU A 439 -5.35 -8.44 -6.84
C LEU A 439 -5.33 -8.81 -8.34
N PRO A 440 -5.69 -7.87 -9.23
CA PRO A 440 -5.76 -8.15 -10.67
C PRO A 440 -4.39 -8.35 -11.33
N ARG A 441 -3.32 -7.79 -10.75
CA ARG A 441 -1.95 -7.87 -11.28
C ARG A 441 -0.94 -8.07 -10.15
N LEU A 442 0.02 -8.96 -10.37
CA LEU A 442 1.17 -9.21 -9.50
C LEU A 442 2.46 -9.27 -10.34
N GLU A 443 3.60 -9.16 -9.66
CA GLU A 443 4.91 -9.47 -10.23
C GLU A 443 5.56 -10.57 -9.40
N ALA A 444 6.43 -11.36 -10.01
CA ALA A 444 7.25 -12.34 -9.31
C ALA A 444 8.65 -12.38 -9.94
N ALA A 445 9.66 -12.73 -9.14
CA ALA A 445 10.97 -13.09 -9.64
C ALA A 445 11.41 -14.44 -9.06
N PHE A 446 12.06 -15.25 -9.88
CA PHE A 446 12.52 -16.59 -9.50
C PHE A 446 13.82 -16.98 -10.20
N GLU A 447 14.56 -17.88 -9.58
CA GLU A 447 15.69 -18.60 -10.16
C GLU A 447 15.19 -19.90 -10.82
N ILE A 448 15.86 -20.34 -11.88
CA ILE A 448 15.63 -21.66 -12.49
C ILE A 448 16.83 -22.55 -12.19
N HIS A 449 16.58 -23.69 -11.55
CA HIS A 449 17.59 -24.66 -11.19
C HIS A 449 17.53 -25.87 -12.13
N SER A 450 18.62 -26.10 -12.87
CA SER A 450 18.79 -27.29 -13.71
C SER A 450 20.27 -27.55 -14.00
N ARG A 451 20.65 -28.84 -14.00
CA ARG A 451 22.05 -29.31 -14.08
C ARG A 451 22.68 -29.14 -15.46
N SER A 452 21.86 -28.99 -16.50
CA SER A 452 22.32 -28.78 -17.87
C SER A 452 21.20 -28.23 -18.74
N THR A 453 21.54 -27.63 -19.89
CA THR A 453 20.52 -27.19 -20.86
C THR A 453 19.70 -28.39 -21.38
N ASP A 454 20.30 -29.57 -21.51
CA ASP A 454 19.59 -30.77 -22.00
C ASP A 454 18.65 -31.38 -20.96
N ASP A 455 19.02 -31.38 -19.67
CA ASP A 455 18.08 -31.69 -18.57
C ASP A 455 16.91 -30.71 -18.57
N PHE A 456 17.21 -29.43 -18.75
CA PHE A 456 16.20 -28.39 -18.79
C PHE A 456 15.22 -28.59 -19.97
N LYS A 457 15.72 -28.93 -21.17
CA LYS A 457 14.90 -29.29 -22.33
C LYS A 457 13.99 -30.49 -22.07
N ARG A 458 14.46 -31.48 -21.30
CA ARG A 458 13.65 -32.66 -20.89
C ARG A 458 12.64 -32.33 -19.78
N GLY A 459 12.61 -31.10 -19.29
CA GLY A 459 11.71 -30.68 -18.21
C GLY A 459 12.19 -31.05 -16.81
N ALA A 460 13.47 -31.39 -16.64
CA ALA A 460 14.09 -31.58 -15.33
C ALA A 460 14.59 -30.22 -14.81
N PHE A 461 13.72 -29.52 -14.09
CA PHE A 461 14.00 -28.24 -13.46
C PHE A 461 13.23 -28.09 -12.16
N GLU A 462 13.76 -27.23 -11.30
CA GLU A 462 13.07 -26.62 -10.16
C GLU A 462 13.10 -25.10 -10.33
N ILE A 463 12.20 -24.39 -9.65
CA ILE A 463 12.29 -22.94 -9.54
C ILE A 463 12.34 -22.52 -8.07
N ALA A 464 13.13 -21.51 -7.76
CA ALA A 464 13.17 -20.92 -6.42
C ALA A 464 12.62 -19.49 -6.47
N LEU A 465 11.54 -19.22 -5.74
CA LEU A 465 10.96 -17.89 -5.71
C LEU A 465 11.89 -16.94 -4.93
N THR A 466 12.43 -15.94 -5.62
CA THR A 466 13.41 -15.03 -5.03
C THR A 466 12.80 -13.70 -4.63
N ALA A 467 11.73 -13.26 -5.30
CA ALA A 467 11.01 -12.04 -4.92
C ALA A 467 9.51 -12.12 -5.22
N ALA A 468 8.73 -11.54 -4.31
CA ALA A 468 7.31 -11.23 -4.45
C ALA A 468 7.13 -9.72 -4.21
N PRO A 469 7.39 -8.86 -5.23
CA PRO A 469 7.33 -7.41 -5.07
C PRO A 469 5.98 -6.91 -4.60
N ARG A 470 5.98 -5.77 -3.89
CA ARG A 470 4.75 -5.13 -3.43
C ARG A 470 3.81 -4.91 -4.62
N PRO A 471 2.53 -5.28 -4.51
CA PRO A 471 1.55 -4.95 -5.53
C PRO A 471 1.54 -3.47 -5.91
N GLY A 472 1.31 -3.20 -7.19
CA GLY A 472 1.34 -1.85 -7.75
C GLY A 472 2.73 -1.25 -7.94
N SER A 473 3.78 -1.85 -7.39
CA SER A 473 5.18 -1.51 -7.71
C SER A 473 5.72 -2.31 -8.90
N SER A 474 6.86 -1.91 -9.47
CA SER A 474 7.50 -2.68 -10.54
C SER A 474 9.01 -2.82 -10.38
N LEU A 475 9.50 -4.05 -10.51
CA LEU A 475 10.92 -4.34 -10.61
C LEU A 475 11.48 -3.97 -12.01
N ALA A 476 10.66 -3.99 -13.06
CA ALA A 476 11.10 -3.81 -14.44
C ALA A 476 11.27 -2.34 -14.85
N GLY A 477 10.46 -1.43 -14.31
CA GLY A 477 10.26 -0.11 -14.92
C GLY A 477 11.52 0.77 -15.00
N ARG A 478 12.45 0.67 -14.04
CA ARG A 478 13.75 1.37 -14.09
C ARG A 478 14.56 1.00 -15.35
N PHE A 479 14.50 -0.26 -15.76
CA PHE A 479 15.33 -0.81 -16.84
C PHE A 479 14.65 -0.74 -18.22
N VAL A 480 13.45 -0.17 -18.29
CA VAL A 480 12.71 -0.09 -19.56
C VAL A 480 13.51 0.66 -20.62
N HIS A 481 14.26 1.69 -20.24
CA HIS A 481 15.09 2.46 -21.18
C HIS A 481 16.16 1.62 -21.91
N LEU A 482 16.56 0.46 -21.35
CA LEU A 482 17.50 -0.47 -21.98
C LEU A 482 16.85 -1.41 -23.00
N LEU A 483 15.51 -1.44 -23.07
CA LEU A 483 14.78 -2.40 -23.90
C LEU A 483 14.44 -1.81 -25.28
N ALA A 484 14.23 -2.69 -26.25
CA ALA A 484 13.72 -2.26 -27.55
C ALA A 484 12.27 -1.73 -27.46
N PRO A 485 11.83 -0.80 -28.32
CA PRO A 485 10.49 -0.18 -28.27
C PRO A 485 9.30 -1.17 -28.25
N GLY A 486 9.45 -2.35 -28.86
CA GLY A 486 8.42 -3.40 -28.82
C GLY A 486 8.12 -3.89 -27.40
N HIS A 487 9.15 -4.05 -26.56
CA HIS A 487 8.99 -4.46 -25.17
C HIS A 487 8.34 -3.37 -24.31
N HIS A 488 8.55 -2.09 -24.65
CA HIS A 488 7.93 -0.96 -23.94
C HIS A 488 6.40 -1.03 -24.06
N ARG A 489 5.90 -1.30 -25.28
CA ARG A 489 4.46 -1.41 -25.54
C ARG A 489 3.83 -2.55 -24.74
N THR A 490 4.48 -3.71 -24.72
CA THR A 490 3.98 -4.89 -24.01
C THR A 490 3.98 -4.67 -22.49
N LEU A 491 5.05 -4.11 -21.92
CA LEU A 491 5.10 -3.74 -20.50
C LEU A 491 4.02 -2.71 -20.14
N THR A 492 3.87 -1.68 -20.97
CA THR A 492 2.84 -0.65 -20.79
C THR A 492 1.43 -1.23 -20.77
N ALA A 493 1.13 -2.15 -21.68
CA ALA A 493 -0.15 -2.86 -21.70
C ALA A 493 -0.38 -3.66 -20.42
N GLY A 494 0.68 -4.28 -19.87
CA GLY A 494 0.63 -5.01 -18.59
C GLY A 494 0.36 -4.14 -17.36
N TYR A 495 0.70 -2.84 -17.39
CA TYR A 495 0.42 -1.92 -16.28
C TYR A 495 -1.02 -1.41 -16.24
N ARG A 496 -1.74 -1.49 -17.37
CA ARG A 496 -3.15 -1.08 -17.47
C ARG A 496 -4.03 -2.08 -16.71
N GLY A 497 -4.86 -1.56 -15.82
CA GLY A 497 -5.75 -2.35 -14.96
C GLY A 497 -7.12 -2.63 -15.60
N ASP A 498 -8.16 -2.42 -14.78
CA ASP A 498 -9.56 -2.42 -15.21
C ASP A 498 -9.79 -1.37 -16.32
N PRO A 499 -10.38 -1.73 -17.48
CA PRO A 499 -10.70 -0.79 -18.55
C PRO A 499 -11.55 0.42 -18.10
N ASP A 500 -12.40 0.23 -17.09
CA ASP A 500 -13.29 1.28 -16.58
C ASP A 500 -12.55 2.24 -15.63
N ALA A 501 -11.38 1.85 -15.12
CA ALA A 501 -10.51 2.67 -14.29
C ALA A 501 -9.42 3.38 -15.11
N LEU A 502 -9.08 4.58 -14.68
CA LEU A 502 -8.02 5.37 -15.27
C LEU A 502 -6.69 4.97 -14.62
N SER A 503 -5.80 4.36 -15.41
CA SER A 503 -4.48 3.94 -14.94
C SER A 503 -3.51 5.13 -14.96
N ALA A 504 -2.91 5.44 -13.82
CA ALA A 504 -2.01 6.57 -13.63
C ALA A 504 -0.66 6.14 -13.03
N GLN A 505 0.44 6.67 -13.58
CA GLN A 505 1.79 6.50 -13.05
C GLN A 505 2.03 7.52 -11.93
N LEU A 506 2.43 7.05 -10.76
CA LEU A 506 2.79 7.90 -9.63
C LEU A 506 4.28 8.25 -9.72
N SER A 507 4.60 9.54 -9.69
CA SER A 507 5.96 10.08 -9.70
C SER A 507 6.18 10.97 -8.49
N PHE A 508 7.31 10.80 -7.81
CA PHE A 508 7.66 11.50 -6.59
C PHE A 508 9.16 11.38 -6.28
N PRO A 509 9.76 12.36 -5.57
CA PRO A 509 11.10 12.22 -5.06
C PRO A 509 11.14 11.27 -3.86
N PRO A 510 12.18 10.42 -3.73
CA PRO A 510 12.39 9.59 -2.55
C PRO A 510 12.82 10.43 -1.34
N ARG A 511 12.77 9.87 -0.13
CA ARG A 511 13.23 10.55 1.10
C ARG A 511 14.75 10.72 1.20
N LYS A 512 15.51 10.13 0.27
CA LYS A 512 16.97 10.29 0.12
C LYS A 512 17.32 10.59 -1.33
N ARG A 513 18.08 11.66 -1.59
CA ARG A 513 18.41 12.13 -2.96
C ARG A 513 18.98 11.05 -3.85
N ARG A 514 19.98 10.32 -3.38
CA ARG A 514 20.64 9.25 -4.16
C ARG A 514 19.69 8.14 -4.61
N ASN A 515 18.56 7.95 -3.94
CA ASN A 515 17.57 6.95 -4.36
C ASN A 515 16.84 7.35 -5.65
N GLU A 516 16.99 8.59 -6.15
CA GLU A 516 16.48 8.97 -7.47
C GLU A 516 17.14 8.15 -8.60
N ASN A 517 18.35 7.61 -8.37
CA ASN A 517 18.98 6.64 -9.25
C ASN A 517 18.12 5.37 -9.44
N VAL A 518 17.23 5.07 -8.47
CA VAL A 518 16.29 3.95 -8.49
C VAL A 518 14.89 4.36 -8.94
N THR A 519 14.40 5.54 -8.52
CA THR A 519 13.00 5.94 -8.76
C THR A 519 12.76 6.54 -10.14
N ARG A 520 13.81 7.03 -10.81
CA ARG A 520 13.68 7.61 -12.16
C ARG A 520 13.29 6.54 -13.18
N THR A 521 12.12 6.72 -13.79
CA THR A 521 11.49 5.76 -14.71
C THR A 521 10.88 6.50 -15.88
N PRO A 522 10.91 5.98 -17.12
CA PRO A 522 10.20 6.62 -18.21
C PRO A 522 8.70 6.76 -17.93
N ARG A 523 8.05 7.76 -18.53
CA ARG A 523 6.58 7.83 -18.55
C ARG A 523 6.02 6.74 -19.45
N LEU A 524 5.45 5.69 -18.84
CA LEU A 524 4.85 4.56 -19.57
C LEU A 524 3.33 4.63 -19.61
N LEU A 525 2.70 5.29 -18.64
CA LEU A 525 1.25 5.49 -18.62
C LEU A 525 0.86 6.88 -19.15
N ASP A 526 -0.32 6.93 -19.75
CA ASP A 526 -0.88 8.17 -20.28
C ASP A 526 -1.06 9.21 -19.17
N HIS A 527 -1.57 8.82 -18.00
CA HIS A 527 -1.82 9.74 -16.91
C HIS A 527 -0.72 9.68 -15.86
N VAL A 528 -0.37 10.83 -15.29
CA VAL A 528 0.65 10.95 -14.24
C VAL A 528 0.06 11.66 -13.03
N ILE A 529 0.29 11.10 -11.84
CA ILE A 529 0.11 11.78 -10.55
C ILE A 529 1.51 12.18 -10.09
N SER A 530 1.84 13.46 -10.17
CA SER A 530 3.12 14.00 -9.73
C SER A 530 2.98 14.58 -8.33
N VAL A 531 3.89 14.21 -7.42
CA VAL A 531 3.83 14.60 -6.00
C VAL A 531 5.17 15.19 -5.58
N GLY A 532 5.18 16.49 -5.27
CA GLY A 532 6.38 17.19 -4.83
C GLY A 532 7.45 17.39 -5.92
N GLU A 533 7.05 17.52 -7.19
CA GLU A 533 7.94 17.73 -8.32
C GLU A 533 7.57 18.99 -9.10
N HIS A 534 8.53 19.54 -9.86
CA HIS A 534 8.27 20.62 -10.81
C HIS A 534 7.71 20.07 -12.13
N LEU A 535 6.44 19.65 -12.12
CA LEU A 535 5.72 19.23 -13.32
C LEU A 535 4.47 20.10 -13.51
N PRO A 536 4.40 20.96 -14.55
CA PRO A 536 3.20 21.75 -14.81
C PRO A 536 1.95 20.85 -14.97
N PRO A 537 0.80 21.28 -14.41
CA PRO A 537 -0.49 20.69 -14.72
C PRO A 537 -0.76 20.74 -16.24
N GLY A 538 -0.94 19.58 -16.85
CA GLY A 538 -1.35 19.43 -18.26
C GLY A 538 -2.55 18.49 -18.39
N GLY A 539 -3.11 18.36 -19.59
CA GLY A 539 -4.35 17.58 -19.82
C GLY A 539 -4.29 16.09 -19.47
N LYS A 540 -3.10 15.55 -19.17
CA LYS A 540 -2.88 14.16 -18.72
C LYS A 540 -2.26 14.07 -17.31
N THR A 541 -2.17 15.18 -16.58
CA THR A 541 -1.69 15.20 -15.18
C THR A 541 -2.89 15.25 -14.25
N ILE A 542 -2.97 14.32 -13.31
CA ILE A 542 -4.04 14.29 -12.30
C ILE A 542 -3.53 15.01 -11.05
N ARG A 543 -4.22 16.08 -10.66
CA ARG A 543 -3.84 16.91 -9.51
C ARG A 543 -4.23 16.25 -8.19
N LEU A 544 -3.47 16.49 -7.13
CA LEU A 544 -3.76 15.94 -5.80
C LEU A 544 -5.10 16.41 -5.23
N ASP A 545 -5.52 17.64 -5.54
CA ASP A 545 -6.83 18.20 -5.15
C ASP A 545 -8.00 17.64 -5.96
N ASP A 546 -7.71 16.88 -7.02
CA ASP A 546 -8.70 16.19 -7.84
C ASP A 546 -8.81 14.69 -7.47
N ILE A 547 -8.10 14.23 -6.43
CA ILE A 547 -8.10 12.85 -5.97
C ILE A 547 -8.87 12.74 -4.66
N ALA A 548 -9.81 11.80 -4.59
CA ALA A 548 -10.53 11.45 -3.37
C ALA A 548 -10.50 9.94 -3.10
N VAL A 549 -10.80 9.58 -1.85
CA VAL A 549 -10.99 8.21 -1.41
C VAL A 549 -12.46 7.97 -1.12
N THR A 550 -12.97 6.84 -1.59
CA THR A 550 -14.27 6.32 -1.17
C THR A 550 -14.14 4.90 -0.63
N ALA A 551 -15.17 4.41 0.07
CA ALA A 551 -15.20 3.04 0.55
C ALA A 551 -16.56 2.38 0.33
N ASP A 552 -16.49 1.11 -0.10
CA ASP A 552 -17.61 0.19 -0.08
C ASP A 552 -17.54 -0.71 1.17
N ALA A 553 -18.37 -1.77 1.22
CA ALA A 553 -18.39 -2.70 2.33
C ALA A 553 -17.06 -3.44 2.57
N ARG A 554 -16.24 -3.64 1.53
CA ARG A 554 -15.02 -4.45 1.52
C ARG A 554 -13.75 -3.65 1.22
N HIS A 555 -13.77 -2.66 0.33
CA HIS A 555 -12.58 -1.96 -0.19
C HIS A 555 -12.64 -0.44 -0.04
N LEU A 556 -11.46 0.15 -0.16
CA LEU A 556 -11.25 1.57 -0.42
C LEU A 556 -10.95 1.73 -1.92
N HIS A 557 -11.35 2.85 -2.52
CA HIS A 557 -11.08 3.17 -3.92
C HIS A 557 -10.55 4.59 -4.04
N LEU A 558 -9.64 4.81 -4.98
CA LEU A 558 -9.27 6.16 -5.41
C LEU A 558 -10.16 6.59 -6.58
N VAL A 559 -10.59 7.84 -6.55
CA VAL A 559 -11.48 8.41 -7.57
C VAL A 559 -10.98 9.79 -7.97
N GLN A 560 -11.11 10.11 -9.25
CA GLN A 560 -10.88 11.44 -9.75
C GLN A 560 -12.17 12.25 -9.61
N LEU A 561 -12.16 13.33 -8.83
CA LEU A 561 -13.35 14.13 -8.53
C LEU A 561 -13.98 14.74 -9.79
N SER A 562 -13.15 15.31 -10.67
CA SER A 562 -13.60 15.99 -11.90
C SER A 562 -14.30 15.07 -12.91
N THR A 563 -14.00 13.77 -12.91
CA THR A 563 -14.56 12.81 -13.88
C THR A 563 -15.41 11.71 -13.25
N GLY A 564 -15.38 11.56 -11.93
CA GLY A 564 -16.00 10.45 -11.20
C GLY A 564 -15.35 9.09 -11.44
N ARG A 565 -14.28 9.01 -12.24
CA ARG A 565 -13.65 7.74 -12.63
C ARG A 565 -12.73 7.20 -11.53
N ARG A 566 -12.70 5.88 -11.37
CA ARG A 566 -11.75 5.21 -10.48
C ARG A 566 -10.32 5.37 -10.98
N LEU A 567 -9.37 5.46 -10.06
CA LEU A 567 -7.95 5.55 -10.34
C LEU A 567 -7.24 4.25 -9.97
N ASN A 568 -6.43 3.73 -10.89
CA ASN A 568 -5.48 2.66 -10.62
C ASN A 568 -4.07 3.23 -10.65
N VAL A 569 -3.42 3.30 -9.49
CA VAL A 569 -2.13 3.97 -9.32
C VAL A 569 -0.99 2.95 -9.42
N ARG A 570 0.03 3.26 -10.25
CA ARG A 570 1.20 2.41 -10.47
C ARG A 570 2.50 3.13 -10.09
N VAL A 571 3.35 2.46 -9.33
CA VAL A 571 4.72 2.89 -9.01
C VAL A 571 5.67 2.06 -9.86
N LEU A 572 6.28 2.63 -10.89
CA LEU A 572 7.03 1.84 -11.87
C LEU A 572 8.49 1.59 -11.47
N HIS A 573 8.80 1.63 -10.18
CA HIS A 573 10.11 1.33 -9.62
C HIS A 573 9.98 0.53 -8.31
N ALA A 574 11.11 0.00 -7.84
CA ALA A 574 11.22 -0.88 -6.69
C ALA A 574 11.78 -0.17 -5.45
N LEU A 575 11.29 1.04 -5.16
CA LEU A 575 11.71 1.77 -3.97
C LEU A 575 11.04 1.15 -2.73
N GLU A 576 11.79 1.02 -1.64
CA GLU A 576 11.25 0.51 -0.38
C GLU A 576 10.17 1.46 0.16
N ALA A 577 8.98 0.92 0.41
CA ALA A 577 7.78 1.71 0.71
C ALA A 577 7.77 2.23 2.16
N GLY A 578 8.22 1.43 3.12
CA GLY A 578 8.10 1.70 4.55
C GLY A 578 8.90 2.90 5.04
N THR A 579 10.12 3.06 4.52
CA THR A 579 11.13 3.98 5.05
C THR A 579 11.63 4.98 4.01
N GLN A 580 11.76 4.57 2.74
CA GLN A 580 12.37 5.42 1.70
C GLN A 580 11.35 6.23 0.90
N THR A 581 10.07 5.84 0.96
CA THR A 581 8.97 6.52 0.25
C THR A 581 8.30 7.56 1.14
N PRO A 582 8.03 8.79 0.67
CA PRO A 582 7.23 9.77 1.43
C PRO A 582 5.80 9.26 1.69
N ALA A 583 5.19 9.70 2.79
CA ALA A 583 3.95 9.10 3.30
C ALA A 583 2.75 9.24 2.34
N LEU A 584 2.57 10.40 1.70
CA LEU A 584 1.47 10.63 0.77
C LEU A 584 1.58 9.78 -0.52
N PRO A 585 2.73 9.74 -1.23
CA PRO A 585 2.94 8.78 -2.32
C PRO A 585 2.70 7.32 -1.91
N ARG A 586 3.19 6.90 -0.74
CA ARG A 586 2.93 5.54 -0.24
C ARG A 586 1.44 5.28 -0.07
N PHE A 587 0.72 6.23 0.54
CA PHE A 587 -0.72 6.13 0.75
C PHE A 587 -1.48 5.96 -0.57
N LEU A 588 -1.20 6.82 -1.56
CA LEU A 588 -1.80 6.76 -2.89
C LEU A 588 -1.50 5.44 -3.62
N ALA A 589 -0.31 4.88 -3.39
CA ALA A 589 0.10 3.62 -4.00
C ALA A 589 -0.44 2.36 -3.31
N GLU A 590 -1.06 2.47 -2.14
CA GLU A 590 -1.53 1.32 -1.34
C GLU A 590 -3.05 1.34 -1.14
N VAL A 591 -3.68 2.51 -0.97
CA VAL A 591 -5.05 2.62 -0.44
C VAL A 591 -6.11 1.86 -1.25
N ALA A 592 -6.03 1.87 -2.58
CA ALA A 592 -7.02 1.18 -3.43
C ALA A 592 -6.86 -0.36 -3.40
N ASP A 593 -5.64 -0.84 -3.16
CA ASP A 593 -5.29 -2.27 -3.12
C ASP A 593 -5.29 -2.81 -1.66
N ALA A 594 -5.49 -1.94 -0.67
CA ALA A 594 -5.26 -2.17 0.75
C ALA A 594 -6.08 -3.29 1.40
N ARG A 595 -7.25 -3.62 0.82
CA ARG A 595 -8.21 -4.60 1.37
C ARG A 595 -8.28 -5.91 0.59
N TYR A 596 -7.46 -6.05 -0.45
CA TYR A 596 -7.21 -7.34 -1.07
C TYR A 596 -6.34 -8.21 -0.15
N ALA A 597 -6.35 -9.51 -0.36
CA ALA A 597 -5.41 -10.43 0.26
C ALA A 597 -3.98 -9.88 0.17
N ALA A 598 -3.16 -10.02 1.23
CA ALA A 598 -1.79 -9.56 1.17
C ALA A 598 -0.93 -10.52 0.33
N TYR A 599 -0.25 -9.99 -0.68
CA TYR A 599 0.72 -10.72 -1.49
C TYR A 599 2.14 -10.50 -0.96
N GLY A 600 2.91 -11.57 -0.81
CA GLY A 600 4.29 -11.54 -0.33
C GLY A 600 4.89 -12.95 -0.20
N PRO A 601 6.12 -13.06 0.32
CA PRO A 601 6.77 -14.35 0.62
C PRO A 601 5.94 -15.22 1.57
N PHE A 602 6.24 -16.52 1.63
CA PHE A 602 5.51 -17.45 2.49
C PHE A 602 5.67 -17.03 3.97
N ASP A 603 4.54 -16.78 4.64
CA ASP A 603 4.52 -16.37 6.04
C ASP A 603 4.39 -17.61 6.95
N PHE A 604 5.47 -17.91 7.69
CA PHE A 604 5.48 -18.94 8.74
C PHE A 604 4.69 -18.53 9.98
N GLY A 605 4.21 -17.29 10.03
CA GLY A 605 3.38 -16.80 11.12
C GLY A 605 4.13 -16.75 12.44
N ALA A 606 3.50 -17.23 13.50
CA ALA A 606 4.14 -17.32 14.82
C ALA A 606 5.44 -18.15 14.79
N ALA A 607 5.56 -19.14 13.90
CA ALA A 607 6.75 -19.97 13.76
C ALA A 607 7.97 -19.23 13.21
N ALA A 608 7.82 -18.02 12.65
CA ALA A 608 8.93 -17.24 12.09
C ALA A 608 10.04 -16.88 13.11
N ARG A 609 9.80 -17.08 14.41
CA ARG A 609 10.77 -16.87 15.50
C ARG A 609 11.64 -18.10 15.80
N LEU A 610 11.34 -19.26 15.23
CA LEU A 610 12.11 -20.49 15.46
C LEU A 610 13.55 -20.36 14.91
N PRO A 611 14.58 -20.85 15.62
CA PRO A 611 15.97 -20.78 15.15
C PRO A 611 16.19 -21.46 13.79
N TYR A 612 15.41 -22.52 13.51
CA TYR A 612 15.41 -23.21 12.23
C TYR A 612 13.99 -23.27 11.66
N LEU A 613 13.89 -23.03 10.35
CA LEU A 613 12.67 -23.25 9.55
C LEU A 613 13.01 -24.14 8.35
N PRO A 614 12.23 -25.19 8.09
CA PRO A 614 12.45 -26.05 6.93
C PRO A 614 12.12 -25.31 5.64
N ARG A 615 12.64 -25.82 4.53
CA ARG A 615 12.28 -25.36 3.19
C ARG A 615 10.78 -25.56 2.96
N VAL A 616 10.10 -24.66 2.28
CA VAL A 616 8.70 -24.83 1.87
C VAL A 616 8.64 -25.08 0.38
N ARG A 617 8.08 -26.23 -0.01
CA ARG A 617 8.00 -26.65 -1.43
C ARG A 617 6.55 -26.86 -1.85
N TYR A 618 6.20 -26.36 -3.03
CA TYR A 618 4.96 -26.70 -3.73
C TYR A 618 5.33 -27.19 -5.13
N ARG A 619 4.93 -28.42 -5.50
CA ARG A 619 5.33 -29.04 -6.77
C ARG A 619 6.86 -28.99 -6.96
N ARG A 620 7.35 -28.33 -8.02
CA ARG A 620 8.78 -28.17 -8.33
C ARG A 620 9.31 -26.80 -7.90
N THR A 621 8.54 -26.08 -7.08
CA THR A 621 8.85 -24.73 -6.65
C THR A 621 9.24 -24.67 -5.18
N ILE A 622 10.41 -24.12 -4.91
CA ILE A 622 10.83 -23.68 -3.58
C ILE A 622 10.18 -22.32 -3.31
N LEU A 623 9.15 -22.30 -2.47
CA LEU A 623 8.43 -21.08 -2.07
C LEU A 623 9.21 -20.29 -1.00
N ALA A 624 9.91 -21.01 -0.13
CA ALA A 624 10.83 -20.46 0.85
C ALA A 624 12.00 -21.43 1.05
N ALA A 625 13.23 -20.93 0.95
CA ALA A 625 14.42 -21.69 1.31
C ALA A 625 14.44 -21.98 2.82
N ALA A 626 15.09 -23.07 3.23
CA ALA A 626 15.32 -23.32 4.66
C ALA A 626 16.11 -22.15 5.29
N ARG A 627 15.82 -21.83 6.56
CA ARG A 627 16.37 -20.67 7.26
C ARG A 627 16.94 -21.06 8.61
N TRP A 628 18.13 -20.57 8.94
CA TRP A 628 18.78 -20.66 10.24
C TRP A 628 19.04 -19.25 10.79
N LEU A 629 18.82 -19.07 12.09
CA LEU A 629 19.26 -17.90 12.85
C LEU A 629 20.50 -18.31 13.64
N LEU A 630 21.63 -17.65 13.36
CA LEU A 630 22.89 -17.83 14.06
C LEU A 630 23.13 -16.63 14.96
N THR A 631 23.39 -16.86 16.25
CA THR A 631 23.71 -15.81 17.20
C THR A 631 25.14 -15.96 17.73
N ALA A 632 25.78 -14.84 18.07
CA ALA A 632 27.19 -14.82 18.47
C ALA A 632 27.47 -15.57 19.78
N ASP A 633 26.46 -15.71 20.66
CA ASP A 633 26.53 -16.46 21.92
C ASP A 633 26.50 -17.99 21.73
N GLU A 634 26.11 -18.49 20.55
CA GLU A 634 26.20 -19.91 20.21
C GLU A 634 27.61 -20.35 19.79
N LEU A 635 28.54 -19.41 19.58
CA LEU A 635 29.90 -19.68 19.13
C LEU A 635 30.96 -19.06 20.08
N PRO A 636 32.22 -19.54 20.04
CA PRO A 636 33.29 -18.98 20.84
C PRO A 636 33.50 -17.47 20.65
N HIS A 637 33.90 -16.78 21.73
CA HIS A 637 34.14 -15.34 21.75
C HIS A 637 35.10 -14.88 20.65
N HIS A 638 34.92 -13.65 20.15
CA HIS A 638 35.65 -13.11 18.99
C HIS A 638 37.19 -13.14 19.09
N THR A 639 37.75 -13.26 20.30
CA THR A 639 39.20 -13.37 20.57
C THR A 639 39.76 -14.77 20.43
N CYS A 640 38.93 -15.81 20.26
CA CYS A 640 39.41 -17.18 20.12
C CYS A 640 40.16 -17.41 18.80
N GLU A 641 41.03 -18.42 18.78
CA GLU A 641 41.69 -18.87 17.55
C GLU A 641 40.67 -19.37 16.52
N GLN A 642 41.01 -19.26 15.24
CA GLN A 642 40.10 -19.66 14.17
C GLN A 642 39.76 -21.15 14.19
N ALA A 643 40.73 -22.02 14.46
CA ALA A 643 40.49 -23.45 14.50
C ALA A 643 39.46 -23.84 15.59
N ALA A 644 39.53 -23.19 16.76
CA ALA A 644 38.56 -23.38 17.83
C ALA A 644 37.15 -22.91 17.41
N TRP A 645 37.08 -21.76 16.74
CA TRP A 645 35.82 -21.25 16.20
C TRP A 645 35.25 -22.17 15.12
N ASP A 646 36.07 -22.67 14.20
CA ASP A 646 35.65 -23.55 13.10
C ASP A 646 35.11 -24.88 13.65
N ASN A 647 35.73 -25.45 14.69
CA ASN A 647 35.27 -26.70 15.31
C ASN A 647 33.88 -26.56 15.97
N GLU A 648 33.66 -25.47 16.70
CA GLU A 648 32.33 -25.19 17.28
C GLU A 648 31.31 -24.84 16.21
N PHE A 649 31.72 -24.14 15.15
CA PHE A 649 30.86 -23.85 14.01
C PHE A 649 30.46 -25.14 13.26
N ASP A 650 31.38 -26.09 13.09
CA ASP A 650 31.08 -27.40 12.50
C ASP A 650 30.13 -28.22 13.38
N THR A 651 30.27 -28.13 14.70
CA THR A 651 29.34 -28.75 15.67
C THR A 651 27.95 -28.12 15.56
N TRP A 652 27.88 -26.79 15.45
CA TRP A 652 26.64 -26.04 15.23
C TRP A 652 25.98 -26.42 13.90
N CYS A 653 26.73 -26.45 12.80
CA CYS A 653 26.26 -26.87 11.48
C CYS A 653 25.74 -28.30 11.49
N THR A 654 26.42 -29.22 12.16
CA THR A 654 26.01 -30.63 12.28
C THR A 654 24.71 -30.76 13.08
N ARG A 655 24.62 -30.09 14.23
CA ARG A 655 23.42 -30.09 15.09
C ARG A 655 22.18 -29.58 14.36
N LEU A 656 22.33 -28.49 13.60
CA LEU A 656 21.22 -27.85 12.88
C LEU A 656 21.10 -28.28 11.41
N ARG A 657 21.93 -29.23 10.97
CA ARG A 657 21.94 -29.79 9.60
C ARG A 657 22.01 -28.72 8.52
N VAL A 658 22.92 -27.77 8.73
CA VAL A 658 23.15 -26.64 7.81
C VAL A 658 23.85 -27.17 6.55
N PRO A 659 23.37 -26.86 5.34
CA PRO A 659 24.00 -27.30 4.10
C PRO A 659 25.36 -26.62 3.91
N LEU A 660 26.24 -27.23 3.11
CA LEU A 660 27.56 -26.69 2.80
C LEU A 660 27.50 -25.34 2.09
N ARG A 661 26.40 -25.02 1.39
CA ARG A 661 26.20 -23.74 0.71
C ARG A 661 25.01 -23.00 1.32
N VAL A 662 25.26 -21.78 1.80
CA VAL A 662 24.25 -20.94 2.42
C VAL A 662 24.34 -19.51 1.89
N SER A 663 23.20 -18.85 1.76
CA SER A 663 23.14 -17.41 1.55
C SER A 663 23.06 -16.70 2.90
N MET A 664 24.07 -15.89 3.22
CA MET A 664 24.00 -14.94 4.33
C MET A 664 23.12 -13.76 3.93
N ILE A 665 22.12 -13.45 4.74
CA ILE A 665 21.11 -12.43 4.48
C ILE A 665 21.30 -11.24 5.40
N GLU A 666 21.40 -10.04 4.83
CA GLU A 666 21.45 -8.77 5.55
C GLU A 666 20.45 -7.81 4.88
N HIS A 667 19.28 -7.61 5.51
CA HIS A 667 18.16 -6.89 4.90
C HIS A 667 17.74 -7.50 3.54
N ASP A 668 17.90 -6.76 2.45
CA ASP A 668 17.63 -7.19 1.07
C ASP A 668 18.89 -7.75 0.36
N GLN A 669 20.04 -7.72 1.03
CA GLN A 669 21.30 -8.21 0.50
C GLN A 669 21.48 -9.69 0.79
N ARG A 670 21.99 -10.41 -0.21
CA ARG A 670 22.30 -11.83 -0.13
C ARG A 670 23.73 -12.04 -0.59
N LEU A 671 24.47 -12.85 0.16
CA LEU A 671 25.81 -13.27 -0.19
C LEU A 671 25.90 -14.78 -0.07
N LEU A 672 26.09 -15.47 -1.20
CA LEU A 672 26.23 -16.92 -1.21
C LEU A 672 27.63 -17.29 -0.72
N LEU A 673 27.68 -18.16 0.28
CA LEU A 673 28.89 -18.66 0.92
C LEU A 673 28.95 -20.18 0.74
N ASP A 674 30.14 -20.65 0.39
CA ASP A 674 30.53 -22.05 0.54
C ASP A 674 31.22 -22.23 1.88
N LEU A 675 30.56 -22.94 2.81
CA LEU A 675 31.05 -23.19 4.16
C LEU A 675 32.22 -24.19 4.20
N THR A 676 32.61 -24.80 3.09
CA THR A 676 33.87 -25.58 3.03
C THR A 676 35.08 -24.67 2.74
N HIS A 677 34.85 -23.46 2.26
CA HIS A 677 35.92 -22.52 1.92
C HIS A 677 36.35 -21.71 3.17
N PRO A 678 37.62 -21.80 3.61
CA PRO A 678 38.07 -21.15 4.84
C PRO A 678 37.83 -19.63 4.85
N VAL A 679 38.10 -18.97 3.72
CA VAL A 679 37.88 -17.53 3.58
C VAL A 679 36.41 -17.12 3.69
N HIS A 680 35.46 -17.95 3.25
CA HIS A 680 34.04 -17.67 3.41
C HIS A 680 33.62 -17.79 4.88
N ARG A 681 34.15 -18.77 5.62
CA ARG A 681 33.96 -18.87 7.08
C ARG A 681 34.50 -17.63 7.79
N ARG A 682 35.68 -17.14 7.39
CA ARG A 682 36.24 -15.88 7.90
C ARG A 682 35.33 -14.68 7.64
N LEU A 683 34.76 -14.60 6.45
CA LEU A 683 33.81 -13.54 6.10
C LEU A 683 32.53 -13.61 6.95
N LEU A 684 31.99 -14.82 7.17
CA LEU A 684 30.84 -15.06 8.02
C LEU A 684 31.12 -14.66 9.48
N ARG A 685 32.25 -15.11 10.05
CA ARG A 685 32.68 -14.75 11.40
C ARG A 685 32.82 -13.23 11.56
N ALA A 686 33.53 -12.58 10.63
CA ALA A 686 33.74 -11.13 10.67
C ALA A 686 32.43 -10.34 10.62
N LYS A 687 31.40 -10.87 9.97
CA LYS A 687 30.05 -10.29 9.91
C LYS A 687 29.22 -10.58 11.16
N LEU A 688 29.34 -11.78 11.73
CA LEU A 688 28.70 -12.13 12.99
C LEU A 688 29.21 -11.25 14.13
N ASP A 689 30.53 -11.05 14.21
CA ASP A 689 31.18 -10.19 15.19
C ASP A 689 30.71 -8.72 15.11
N GLN A 690 30.19 -8.28 13.95
CA GLN A 690 29.68 -6.92 13.75
C GLN A 690 28.20 -6.77 14.11
N ASN A 691 27.39 -7.81 13.87
CA ASN A 691 25.94 -7.73 13.90
C ASN A 691 25.28 -8.52 15.05
N GLU A 692 26.05 -9.27 15.84
CA GLU A 692 25.63 -10.19 16.93
C GLU A 692 24.71 -11.35 16.52
N HIS A 693 23.99 -11.21 15.41
CA HIS A 693 23.10 -12.22 14.84
C HIS A 693 23.13 -12.17 13.31
N LEU A 694 22.97 -13.32 12.67
CA LEU A 694 22.90 -13.48 11.23
C LEU A 694 21.74 -14.40 10.84
N GLU A 695 21.08 -14.07 9.74
CA GLU A 695 20.14 -14.98 9.08
C GLU A 695 20.87 -15.70 7.93
N LEU A 696 20.89 -17.03 7.98
CA LEU A 696 21.39 -17.88 6.90
C LEU A 696 20.20 -18.55 6.22
N ARG A 697 20.24 -18.60 4.89
CA ARG A 697 19.28 -19.36 4.08
C ARG A 697 20.00 -20.42 3.27
N GLU A 698 19.30 -21.48 2.94
CA GLU A 698 19.81 -22.51 2.06
C GLU A 698 20.23 -21.89 0.71
N GLY A 699 21.44 -22.25 0.25
CA GLY A 699 21.95 -21.85 -1.05
C GLY A 699 21.64 -22.90 -2.12
N PRO A 700 21.62 -22.51 -3.41
CA PRO A 700 21.41 -23.47 -4.50
C PRO A 700 22.57 -24.47 -4.59
N PRO A 701 22.33 -25.70 -5.06
CA PRO A 701 23.38 -26.66 -5.43
C PRO A 701 24.43 -26.06 -6.38
N ALA A 702 25.64 -26.61 -6.40
CA ALA A 702 26.76 -26.10 -7.20
C ALA A 702 26.45 -26.00 -8.70
N ASP A 703 25.72 -26.98 -9.22
CA ASP A 703 25.32 -27.11 -10.62
C ASP A 703 23.92 -26.58 -10.92
N ALA A 704 23.23 -25.95 -9.95
CA ALA A 704 21.87 -25.46 -10.12
C ALA A 704 21.75 -24.46 -11.30
N HIS A 705 22.79 -23.67 -11.55
CA HIS A 705 22.81 -22.67 -12.61
C HIS A 705 23.50 -23.15 -13.89
N ALA A 706 23.92 -24.42 -13.97
CA ALA A 706 24.75 -24.93 -15.07
C ALA A 706 24.05 -24.84 -16.43
N TRP A 707 22.72 -24.92 -16.49
CA TRP A 707 21.96 -24.79 -17.74
C TRP A 707 22.15 -23.43 -18.47
N ILE A 708 22.47 -22.37 -17.73
CA ILE A 708 22.70 -21.01 -18.23
C ILE A 708 24.13 -20.51 -17.94
N GLY A 709 24.88 -21.22 -17.09
CA GLY A 709 26.28 -20.96 -16.77
C GLY A 709 26.52 -19.82 -15.77
N ARG A 710 25.48 -19.18 -15.24
CA ARG A 710 25.62 -18.05 -14.30
C ARG A 710 24.39 -17.82 -13.43
N ALA A 711 24.58 -17.12 -12.31
CA ALA A 711 23.47 -16.73 -11.45
C ALA A 711 22.52 -15.76 -12.16
N HIS A 712 21.22 -16.00 -12.03
CA HIS A 712 20.19 -15.30 -12.79
C HIS A 712 18.86 -15.25 -12.03
N GLU A 713 18.00 -14.32 -12.39
CA GLU A 713 16.60 -14.26 -11.97
C GLU A 713 15.73 -13.97 -13.19
N VAL A 714 14.58 -14.61 -13.27
CA VAL A 714 13.54 -14.32 -14.26
C VAL A 714 12.44 -13.52 -13.58
N TRP A 715 12.20 -12.31 -14.06
CA TRP A 715 11.07 -11.48 -13.67
C TRP A 715 9.89 -11.71 -14.61
N VAL A 716 8.68 -11.80 -14.04
CA VAL A 716 7.43 -11.96 -14.76
C VAL A 716 6.30 -11.10 -14.17
N SER A 717 5.39 -10.68 -15.04
CA SER A 717 4.10 -10.08 -14.67
C SER A 717 2.99 -11.11 -14.79
N LEU A 718 2.07 -11.14 -13.83
CA LEU A 718 0.95 -12.09 -13.77
C LEU A 718 -0.37 -11.34 -13.62
N ARG A 719 -1.41 -11.77 -14.33
CA ARG A 719 -2.78 -11.26 -14.25
C ARG A 719 -3.72 -12.29 -13.67
N ASN A 720 -4.61 -11.86 -12.78
CA ASN A 720 -5.70 -12.69 -12.31
C ASN A 720 -6.72 -12.91 -13.44
N ILE A 721 -7.07 -14.17 -13.71
CA ILE A 721 -8.08 -14.55 -14.72
C ILE A 721 -9.45 -14.83 -14.12
N THR A 722 -9.57 -14.88 -12.79
CA THR A 722 -10.86 -15.02 -12.13
C THR A 722 -11.63 -13.70 -12.28
N PRO A 723 -12.90 -13.74 -12.73
CA PRO A 723 -13.71 -12.53 -12.85
C PRO A 723 -13.76 -11.83 -11.50
N HIS A 724 -13.37 -10.56 -11.46
CA HIS A 724 -13.64 -9.75 -10.28
C HIS A 724 -15.14 -9.47 -10.26
N PRO A 725 -15.85 -9.65 -9.13
CA PRO A 725 -17.23 -9.18 -9.06
C PRO A 725 -17.25 -7.69 -9.41
N PRO A 726 -18.19 -7.23 -10.27
CA PRO A 726 -18.28 -5.83 -10.63
C PRO A 726 -18.40 -5.02 -9.34
N THR A 727 -17.48 -4.07 -9.15
CA THR A 727 -17.52 -3.18 -7.99
C THR A 727 -18.71 -2.25 -8.18
N GLU A 728 -19.73 -2.37 -7.33
CA GLU A 728 -21.03 -1.68 -7.47
C GLU A 728 -20.96 -0.14 -7.34
N THR A 729 -19.80 0.46 -7.07
CA THR A 729 -19.66 1.91 -7.01
C THR A 729 -19.51 2.54 -8.39
N SER A 730 -20.62 2.59 -9.13
CA SER A 730 -20.85 3.73 -10.03
C SER A 730 -21.06 4.93 -9.13
N ILE A 731 -20.00 5.71 -8.92
CA ILE A 731 -20.13 7.01 -8.28
C ILE A 731 -20.81 7.87 -9.34
N ALA A 732 -22.11 8.11 -9.17
CA ALA A 732 -22.81 9.08 -9.99
C ALA A 732 -21.97 10.37 -10.01
N SER A 733 -21.75 10.94 -11.19
CA SER A 733 -21.01 12.19 -11.40
C SER A 733 -21.46 13.21 -10.35
N THR A 734 -20.63 13.42 -9.34
CA THR A 734 -20.93 14.31 -8.23
C THR A 734 -20.21 15.62 -8.50
N GLY A 735 -20.78 16.42 -9.42
CA GLY A 735 -20.42 17.83 -9.54
C GLY A 735 -20.48 18.58 -8.19
N ASN A 736 -21.23 18.03 -7.22
CA ASN A 736 -21.42 18.56 -5.86
C ASN A 736 -20.62 17.82 -4.76
N ALA A 737 -19.75 16.83 -5.07
CA ALA A 737 -18.95 16.12 -4.05
C ALA A 737 -17.86 16.99 -3.39
N ARG A 738 -17.70 18.24 -3.83
CA ARG A 738 -16.79 19.20 -3.20
C ARG A 738 -17.32 19.77 -1.89
N GLU A 739 -18.62 19.67 -1.62
CA GLU A 739 -19.20 20.15 -0.35
C GLU A 739 -19.29 19.00 0.66
N SER A 740 -18.23 18.83 1.45
CA SER A 740 -18.29 18.01 2.65
C SER A 740 -19.41 18.52 3.57
N ALA A 741 -20.34 17.65 3.95
CA ALA A 741 -21.38 17.98 4.92
C ALA A 741 -20.73 18.53 6.21
N PRO A 742 -21.29 19.61 6.79
CA PRO A 742 -20.71 20.22 7.97
C PRO A 742 -20.70 19.21 9.13
N LEU A 743 -19.58 19.19 9.86
CA LEU A 743 -19.46 18.46 11.11
C LEU A 743 -20.27 19.20 12.19
N HIS A 744 -21.20 18.53 12.83
CA HIS A 744 -21.95 19.09 13.97
C HIS A 744 -21.20 18.74 15.26
N LEU A 745 -20.50 19.71 15.84
CA LEU A 745 -19.85 19.56 17.14
C LEU A 745 -20.87 19.72 18.28
N PRO A 746 -20.66 19.04 19.42
CA PRO A 746 -21.55 19.17 20.56
C PRO A 746 -21.49 20.57 21.19
N GLY A 747 -22.60 21.03 21.75
CA GLY A 747 -22.67 22.24 22.59
C GLY A 747 -23.37 23.43 21.95
N ALA A 748 -23.64 23.41 20.65
CA ALA A 748 -24.37 24.45 19.94
C ALA A 748 -25.06 23.89 18.69
N GLY A 749 -25.95 24.68 18.09
CA GLY A 749 -26.70 24.30 16.88
C GLY A 749 -28.01 23.59 17.18
N ASN A 750 -28.52 22.88 16.18
CA ASN A 750 -29.84 22.24 16.16
C ASN A 750 -29.76 20.70 16.21
N LEU A 751 -28.59 20.12 16.51
CA LEU A 751 -28.42 18.68 16.62
C LEU A 751 -27.63 18.34 17.88
N LEU A 752 -28.15 17.41 18.67
CA LEU A 752 -27.48 16.83 19.83
C LEU A 752 -27.35 15.32 19.62
N CYS A 753 -26.11 14.83 19.62
CA CYS A 753 -25.79 13.40 19.56
C CYS A 753 -25.30 12.92 20.93
N ALA A 754 -26.02 11.97 21.52
CA ALA A 754 -25.76 11.43 22.84
C ALA A 754 -25.51 9.91 22.75
N TRP A 755 -24.31 9.48 23.11
CA TRP A 755 -23.96 8.06 23.24
C TRP A 755 -24.19 7.60 24.68
N LEU A 756 -25.24 6.83 24.89
CA LEU A 756 -25.53 6.19 26.17
C LEU A 756 -24.86 4.82 26.23
N ARG A 757 -23.88 4.66 27.12
CA ARG A 757 -23.24 3.36 27.39
C ARG A 757 -24.11 2.56 28.35
N ALA A 758 -24.61 1.41 27.89
CA ALA A 758 -25.42 0.50 28.68
C ALA A 758 -25.26 -0.93 28.17
N HIS A 759 -25.71 -1.90 28.98
CA HIS A 759 -25.68 -3.30 28.55
C HIS A 759 -26.70 -3.52 27.40
N PRO A 760 -26.33 -4.19 26.29
CA PRO A 760 -27.21 -4.31 25.12
C PRO A 760 -28.57 -4.95 25.41
N GLY A 761 -28.59 -5.91 26.34
CA GLY A 761 -29.82 -6.55 26.80
C GLY A 761 -30.74 -5.67 27.65
N ARG A 762 -30.38 -4.40 27.90
CA ARG A 762 -31.21 -3.37 28.55
C ARG A 762 -31.68 -2.29 27.58
N TYR A 763 -31.24 -2.29 26.32
CA TYR A 763 -31.62 -1.22 25.38
C TYR A 763 -33.11 -1.17 25.11
N ASP A 764 -33.78 -2.33 24.98
CA ASP A 764 -35.23 -2.35 24.77
C ASP A 764 -35.95 -1.69 25.95
N GLU A 765 -35.60 -2.07 27.19
CA GLU A 765 -36.14 -1.48 28.42
C GLU A 765 -35.91 0.05 28.49
N ILE A 766 -34.70 0.50 28.16
CA ILE A 766 -34.37 1.93 28.12
C ILE A 766 -35.22 2.65 27.07
N LEU A 767 -35.34 2.08 25.87
CA LEU A 767 -36.07 2.66 24.75
C LEU A 767 -37.59 2.69 25.00
N THR A 768 -38.17 1.65 25.62
CA THR A 768 -39.62 1.55 25.83
C THR A 768 -40.11 2.21 27.10
N HIS A 769 -39.34 2.20 28.19
CA HIS A 769 -39.80 2.71 29.50
C HIS A 769 -39.17 4.04 29.91
N HIS A 770 -37.93 4.33 29.47
CA HIS A 770 -37.19 5.51 29.96
C HIS A 770 -37.02 6.62 28.92
N LEU A 771 -36.86 6.29 27.65
CA LEU A 771 -36.77 7.30 26.58
C LEU A 771 -38.07 8.13 26.45
N PRO A 772 -39.29 7.57 26.57
CA PRO A 772 -40.51 8.37 26.50
C PRO A 772 -40.59 9.48 27.55
N LEU A 773 -40.00 9.27 28.74
CA LEU A 773 -39.95 10.28 29.80
C LEU A 773 -39.08 11.48 29.38
N LEU A 774 -37.93 11.23 28.77
CA LEU A 774 -37.07 12.28 28.21
C LEU A 774 -37.80 13.01 27.08
N LEU A 775 -38.39 12.28 26.14
CA LEU A 775 -39.09 12.87 24.99
C LEU A 775 -40.29 13.72 25.42
N ALA A 776 -41.00 13.34 26.50
CA ALA A 776 -42.07 14.14 27.08
C ALA A 776 -41.54 15.42 27.74
N GLU A 777 -40.39 15.37 28.40
CA GLU A 777 -39.76 16.54 29.04
C GLU A 777 -39.30 17.58 28.01
N VAL A 778 -38.71 17.13 26.89
CA VAL A 778 -38.11 18.03 25.88
C VAL A 778 -38.98 18.22 24.63
N GLY A 779 -40.21 17.72 24.61
CA GLY A 779 -41.06 17.65 23.42
C GLY A 779 -41.22 18.98 22.67
N ASP A 780 -41.47 20.08 23.38
CA ASP A 780 -41.63 21.42 22.79
C ASP A 780 -40.33 21.98 22.17
N CYS A 781 -39.19 21.36 22.49
CA CYS A 781 -37.86 21.75 22.03
C CYS A 781 -37.34 20.83 20.90
N LEU A 782 -38.08 19.80 20.51
CA LEU A 782 -37.65 18.78 19.54
C LEU A 782 -38.45 18.86 18.24
N ASP A 783 -37.73 18.86 17.11
CA ASP A 783 -38.36 18.67 15.79
C ASP A 783 -38.44 17.18 15.41
N LEU A 784 -37.33 16.45 15.60
CA LEU A 784 -37.16 15.05 15.20
C LEU A 784 -36.20 14.35 16.17
N TRP A 785 -36.34 13.05 16.34
CA TRP A 785 -35.38 12.22 17.06
C TRP A 785 -35.25 10.85 16.41
N TRP A 786 -34.09 10.23 16.55
CA TRP A 786 -33.89 8.85 16.17
C TRP A 786 -32.82 8.20 17.03
N PHE A 787 -32.78 6.87 17.01
CA PHE A 787 -31.74 6.12 17.69
C PHE A 787 -31.08 5.09 16.77
N THR A 788 -29.92 4.62 17.19
CA THR A 788 -29.29 3.43 16.63
C THR A 788 -28.42 2.74 17.69
N ARG A 789 -28.25 1.43 17.56
CA ARG A 789 -27.49 0.63 18.53
C ARG A 789 -26.11 0.33 17.95
N HIS A 790 -25.07 0.57 18.72
CA HIS A 790 -23.70 0.38 18.28
C HIS A 790 -23.00 -0.76 19.04
N ARG A 791 -22.47 -1.71 18.27
CA ARG A 791 -21.59 -2.79 18.75
C ARG A 791 -20.50 -3.06 17.74
N GLN A 792 -19.25 -3.05 18.18
CA GLN A 792 -18.10 -3.39 17.34
C GLN A 792 -17.82 -4.89 17.42
N THR A 793 -18.43 -5.69 16.56
CA THR A 793 -18.23 -7.16 16.54
C THR A 793 -16.77 -7.58 16.34
N ALA A 794 -15.97 -6.77 15.61
CA ALA A 794 -14.54 -7.01 15.41
C ALA A 794 -13.66 -6.61 16.60
N ARG A 795 -14.21 -5.89 17.59
CA ARG A 795 -13.55 -5.42 18.82
C ARG A 795 -14.48 -5.70 19.99
N PRO A 796 -14.58 -6.96 20.45
CA PRO A 796 -15.48 -7.33 21.55
C PRO A 796 -15.14 -6.61 22.86
N ASP A 797 -13.92 -6.06 22.96
CA ASP A 797 -13.44 -5.21 24.05
C ASP A 797 -13.93 -3.75 23.98
N ALA A 798 -14.50 -3.30 22.85
CA ALA A 798 -14.97 -1.92 22.70
C ALA A 798 -16.33 -1.70 23.38
N ASP A 799 -16.49 -0.52 24.01
CA ASP A 799 -17.74 -0.08 24.61
C ASP A 799 -18.91 -0.15 23.61
N GLN A 800 -20.01 -0.76 24.05
CA GLN A 800 -21.28 -0.75 23.33
C GLN A 800 -22.10 0.44 23.82
N HIS A 801 -22.82 1.07 22.90
CA HIS A 801 -23.60 2.26 23.21
C HIS A 801 -24.86 2.36 22.34
N LEU A 802 -25.83 3.11 22.85
CA LEU A 802 -27.02 3.55 22.15
C LEU A 802 -26.80 5.01 21.74
N ASP A 803 -26.87 5.29 20.45
CA ASP A 803 -26.84 6.66 19.93
C ASP A 803 -28.25 7.19 19.96
N LEU A 804 -28.46 8.31 20.63
CA LEU A 804 -29.67 9.10 20.57
C LEU A 804 -29.34 10.43 19.89
N ILE A 805 -29.98 10.69 18.75
CA ILE A 805 -29.82 11.93 18.02
C ILE A 805 -31.11 12.73 18.11
N LEU A 806 -30.99 13.98 18.56
CA LEU A 806 -32.10 14.89 18.78
C LEU A 806 -31.91 16.12 17.89
N HIS A 807 -32.87 16.37 17.00
CA HIS A 807 -32.96 17.61 16.24
C HIS A 807 -33.76 18.64 17.04
N LEU A 808 -33.12 19.77 17.33
CA LEU A 808 -33.57 20.73 18.32
C LEU A 808 -34.07 22.01 17.65
N ALA A 809 -35.12 22.58 18.23
CA ALA A 809 -35.54 23.94 17.90
C ALA A 809 -34.40 24.95 18.16
N PRO A 810 -34.29 26.03 17.37
CA PRO A 810 -33.23 27.01 17.56
C PRO A 810 -33.18 27.59 18.98
N GLY A 811 -32.00 27.60 19.60
CA GLY A 811 -31.79 28.18 20.93
C GLY A 811 -32.05 27.26 22.12
N THR A 812 -32.52 26.02 21.91
CA THR A 812 -32.85 25.09 23.02
C THR A 812 -31.72 24.14 23.42
N HIS A 813 -30.57 24.17 22.71
CA HIS A 813 -29.47 23.20 22.88
C HIS A 813 -29.00 23.03 24.33
N ALA A 814 -28.75 24.12 25.04
CA ALA A 814 -28.25 24.05 26.42
C ALA A 814 -29.26 23.41 27.38
N ALA A 815 -30.55 23.76 27.24
CA ALA A 815 -31.62 23.22 28.07
C ALA A 815 -31.79 21.71 27.84
N VAL A 816 -31.90 21.29 26.57
CA VAL A 816 -32.05 19.87 26.20
C VAL A 816 -30.83 19.05 26.63
N THR A 817 -29.62 19.61 26.53
CA THR A 817 -28.40 18.94 27.02
C THR A 817 -28.48 18.68 28.53
N GLY A 818 -29.01 19.64 29.30
CA GLY A 818 -29.26 19.47 30.73
C GLY A 818 -30.25 18.35 31.03
N SER A 819 -31.37 18.29 30.29
CA SER A 819 -32.37 17.22 30.41
C SER A 819 -31.80 15.85 30.06
N VAL A 820 -31.02 15.72 28.98
CA VAL A 820 -30.35 14.47 28.60
C VAL A 820 -29.37 14.01 29.70
N ASN A 821 -28.62 14.93 30.31
CA ASN A 821 -27.74 14.62 31.42
C ASN A 821 -28.51 14.13 32.66
N ASN A 822 -29.63 14.78 33.00
CA ASN A 822 -30.49 14.35 34.11
C ASN A 822 -31.10 12.97 33.86
N TRP A 823 -31.57 12.72 32.65
CA TRP A 823 -32.07 11.41 32.21
C TRP A 823 -31.00 10.32 32.35
N ALA A 824 -29.80 10.55 31.82
CA ALA A 824 -28.69 9.60 31.94
C ALA A 824 -28.26 9.37 33.41
N THR A 825 -28.31 10.41 34.25
CA THR A 825 -28.03 10.32 35.69
C THR A 825 -29.07 9.46 36.41
N THR A 826 -30.34 9.54 36.00
CA THR A 826 -31.40 8.67 36.52
C THR A 826 -31.19 7.20 36.10
N LEU A 827 -30.83 6.96 34.84
CA LEU A 827 -30.49 5.61 34.35
C LEU A 827 -29.27 5.02 35.04
N ASN A 828 -28.28 5.84 35.38
CA ASN A 828 -27.12 5.37 36.13
C ASN A 828 -27.49 4.99 37.57
N ARG A 829 -28.29 5.82 38.24
CA ARG A 829 -28.79 5.52 39.59
C ARG A 829 -29.67 4.26 39.64
N SER A 830 -30.39 3.94 38.57
CA SER A 830 -31.17 2.70 38.46
C SER A 830 -30.35 1.49 37.98
N GLY A 831 -29.04 1.63 37.72
CA GLY A 831 -28.18 0.53 37.26
C GLY A 831 -28.34 0.16 35.78
N LEU A 832 -29.02 0.98 34.99
CA LEU A 832 -29.30 0.73 33.56
C LEU A 832 -28.22 1.26 32.61
N ALA A 833 -27.51 2.33 32.99
CA ALA A 833 -26.46 2.94 32.18
C ALA A 833 -25.16 3.16 32.95
N SER A 834 -24.02 2.97 32.29
CA SER A 834 -22.68 3.18 32.86
C SER A 834 -22.09 4.56 32.52
N GLY A 835 -22.62 5.27 31.52
CA GLY A 835 -22.21 6.64 31.23
C GLY A 835 -22.84 7.25 29.99
N LEU A 836 -22.56 8.53 29.80
CA LEU A 836 -23.03 9.36 28.68
C LEU A 836 -21.83 10.06 28.03
N VAL A 837 -21.81 10.11 26.69
CA VAL A 837 -20.87 10.93 25.92
C VAL A 837 -21.68 11.81 24.97
N LEU A 838 -21.40 13.11 24.95
CA LEU A 838 -21.90 14.01 23.91
C LEU A 838 -20.91 13.97 22.75
N ALA A 839 -21.36 13.45 21.61
CA ALA A 839 -20.51 13.18 20.46
C ALA A 839 -20.78 14.17 19.32
N ASP A 840 -19.84 14.22 18.38
CA ASP A 840 -20.06 14.89 17.09
C ASP A 840 -21.03 14.08 16.22
N TYR A 841 -21.73 14.77 15.32
CA TYR A 841 -22.58 14.15 14.32
C TYR A 841 -22.14 14.56 12.92
N ARG A 842 -21.90 13.57 12.05
CA ARG A 842 -21.61 13.78 10.64
C ARG A 842 -22.68 13.13 9.76
N PRO A 843 -23.39 13.91 8.92
CA PRO A 843 -24.39 13.36 8.00
C PRO A 843 -23.75 12.45 6.94
N GLN A 844 -24.43 11.34 6.61
CA GLN A 844 -23.94 10.33 5.65
C GLN A 844 -24.33 10.67 4.19
N THR A 845 -23.91 11.83 3.70
CA THR A 845 -24.40 12.39 2.43
C THR A 845 -23.99 11.58 1.19
N GLY A 846 -22.90 10.82 1.26
CA GLY A 846 -22.49 9.92 0.18
C GLY A 846 -23.53 8.85 -0.17
N LEU A 847 -24.33 8.44 0.82
CA LEU A 847 -25.36 7.42 0.67
C LEU A 847 -26.76 8.02 0.51
N PHE A 848 -27.09 9.02 1.34
CA PHE A 848 -28.44 9.58 1.43
C PHE A 848 -28.65 10.87 0.62
N GLY A 849 -27.60 11.39 -0.03
CA GLY A 849 -27.66 12.66 -0.75
C GLY A 849 -27.34 13.87 0.15
N HIS A 850 -27.33 15.06 -0.45
CA HIS A 850 -26.93 16.31 0.22
C HIS A 850 -28.14 17.24 0.36
N GLY A 851 -28.06 18.21 1.28
CA GLY A 851 -29.10 19.23 1.48
C GLY A 851 -30.49 18.61 1.74
N PRO A 852 -31.54 19.00 1.00
CA PRO A 852 -32.91 18.52 1.22
C PRO A 852 -33.08 16.99 1.21
N ALA A 853 -32.25 16.27 0.45
CA ALA A 853 -32.26 14.81 0.44
C ALA A 853 -31.82 14.23 1.78
N MET A 854 -30.79 14.83 2.40
CA MET A 854 -30.31 14.42 3.72
C MET A 854 -31.33 14.77 4.82
N ASP A 855 -31.97 15.93 4.74
CA ASP A 855 -33.03 16.33 5.68
C ASP A 855 -34.23 15.38 5.62
N ALA A 856 -34.64 14.99 4.40
CA ALA A 856 -35.67 13.98 4.21
C ALA A 856 -35.24 12.60 4.71
N ALA A 857 -33.95 12.23 4.56
CA ALA A 857 -33.42 10.99 5.13
C ALA A 857 -33.43 11.00 6.67
N HIS A 858 -33.17 12.13 7.34
CA HIS A 858 -33.32 12.24 8.80
C HIS A 858 -34.78 11.98 9.24
N ARG A 859 -35.76 12.46 8.47
CA ARG A 859 -37.19 12.14 8.73
C ARG A 859 -37.48 10.65 8.58
N VAL A 860 -36.87 9.99 7.59
CA VAL A 860 -36.94 8.52 7.45
C VAL A 860 -36.31 7.82 8.67
N PHE A 861 -35.18 8.30 9.19
CA PHE A 861 -34.56 7.72 10.39
C PHE A 861 -35.44 7.87 11.64
N ALA A 862 -36.11 9.02 11.78
CA ALA A 862 -37.05 9.26 12.87
C ALA A 862 -38.28 8.35 12.77
N ALA A 863 -38.92 8.30 11.60
CA ALA A 863 -40.08 7.44 11.37
C ALA A 863 -39.74 5.95 11.52
N ASP A 864 -38.56 5.52 11.08
CA ASP A 864 -38.11 4.14 11.27
C ASP A 864 -37.77 3.81 12.73
N SER A 865 -37.28 4.78 13.51
CA SER A 865 -37.08 4.62 14.96
C SER A 865 -38.42 4.46 15.70
N ALA A 866 -39.43 5.27 15.34
CA ALA A 866 -40.78 5.11 15.87
C ALA A 866 -41.39 3.74 15.47
N ALA A 867 -41.22 3.32 14.22
CA ALA A 867 -41.68 2.01 13.75
C ALA A 867 -41.00 0.85 14.47
N ALA A 868 -39.69 0.93 14.74
CA ALA A 868 -38.98 -0.07 15.51
C ALA A 868 -39.43 -0.09 16.97
N LEU A 869 -39.65 1.07 17.60
CA LEU A 869 -40.10 1.17 18.97
C LEU A 869 -41.51 0.57 19.16
N ALA A 870 -42.44 0.88 18.27
CA ALA A 870 -43.78 0.32 18.28
C ALA A 870 -43.76 -1.22 18.13
N GLN A 871 -42.85 -1.76 17.31
CA GLN A 871 -42.67 -3.20 17.15
C GLN A 871 -42.16 -3.85 18.44
N ILE A 872 -41.15 -3.25 19.09
CA ILE A 872 -40.60 -3.74 20.35
C ILE A 872 -41.69 -3.77 21.42
N GLN A 873 -42.43 -2.66 21.58
CA GLN A 873 -43.53 -2.54 22.54
C GLN A 873 -44.64 -3.58 22.29
N LEU A 874 -45.04 -3.78 21.03
CA LEU A 874 -46.04 -4.80 20.69
C LEU A 874 -45.55 -6.20 21.10
N THR A 875 -44.31 -6.55 20.78
CA THR A 875 -43.78 -7.89 21.06
C THR A 875 -43.43 -8.14 22.52
N ASP A 876 -43.27 -7.07 23.32
CA ASP A 876 -43.09 -7.16 24.76
C ASP A 876 -44.43 -7.42 25.48
N GLN A 877 -45.53 -6.88 24.92
CA GLN A 877 -46.88 -7.03 25.47
C GLN A 877 -47.62 -8.26 24.95
N ASP A 878 -47.31 -8.72 23.73
CA ASP A 878 -48.03 -9.80 23.04
C ASP A 878 -47.07 -10.73 22.27
N ASN A 879 -47.24 -12.04 22.45
CA ASN A 879 -46.39 -13.08 21.87
C ASN A 879 -46.94 -13.68 20.55
N THR A 880 -47.99 -13.08 19.96
CA THR A 880 -48.64 -13.57 18.72
C THR A 880 -47.67 -13.64 17.55
N PHE A 881 -46.76 -12.67 17.45
CA PHE A 881 -45.73 -12.63 16.41
C PHE A 881 -44.33 -12.62 17.02
N ALA A 882 -43.42 -13.44 16.50
CA ALA A 882 -42.03 -13.36 16.90
C ALA A 882 -41.42 -12.01 16.46
N PRO A 883 -40.61 -11.34 17.31
CA PRO A 883 -39.98 -10.06 16.98
C PRO A 883 -39.26 -10.08 15.63
N ARG A 884 -38.59 -11.19 15.32
CA ARG A 884 -37.86 -11.35 14.06
C ARG A 884 -38.78 -11.47 12.83
N ALA A 885 -39.94 -12.10 12.96
CA ALA A 885 -40.90 -12.18 11.87
C ALA A 885 -41.51 -10.80 11.57
N LEU A 886 -41.82 -10.03 12.63
CA LEU A 886 -42.31 -8.67 12.52
C LEU A 886 -41.28 -7.72 11.90
N ALA A 887 -40.02 -7.78 12.34
CA ALA A 887 -38.92 -7.01 11.77
C ALA A 887 -38.64 -7.39 10.30
N ALA A 888 -38.76 -8.66 9.93
CA ALA A 888 -38.62 -9.11 8.53
C ALA A 888 -39.76 -8.58 7.64
N ALA A 889 -41.00 -8.56 8.15
CA ALA A 889 -42.13 -7.97 7.45
C ALA A 889 -41.99 -6.44 7.32
N SER A 890 -41.53 -5.78 8.38
CA SER A 890 -41.20 -4.35 8.37
C SER A 890 -40.09 -4.01 7.37
N ALA A 891 -39.04 -4.82 7.29
CA ALA A 891 -37.96 -4.66 6.31
C ALA A 891 -38.46 -4.84 4.86
N PHE A 892 -39.36 -5.81 4.64
CA PHE A 892 -40.02 -6.00 3.35
C PHE A 892 -40.85 -4.78 2.96
N ASP A 893 -41.69 -4.27 3.89
CA ASP A 893 -42.53 -3.08 3.73
C ASP A 893 -41.72 -1.81 3.42
N LEU A 894 -40.67 -1.56 4.21
CA LEU A 894 -39.74 -0.43 4.00
C LEU A 894 -39.23 -0.41 2.57
N LEU A 895 -38.82 -1.56 2.04
CA LEU A 895 -38.26 -1.62 0.70
C LEU A 895 -39.31 -1.49 -0.41
N GLN A 896 -40.54 -1.97 -0.18
CA GLN A 896 -41.63 -1.72 -1.14
C GLN A 896 -41.92 -0.22 -1.28
N HIS A 897 -41.85 0.53 -0.18
CA HIS A 897 -42.07 1.97 -0.16
C HIS A 897 -40.84 2.81 -0.50
N LEU A 898 -39.63 2.26 -0.45
CA LEU A 898 -38.41 2.91 -0.95
C LEU A 898 -38.29 2.82 -2.47
N ALA A 899 -38.81 1.75 -3.07
CA ALA A 899 -38.69 1.51 -4.50
C ALA A 899 -39.52 2.51 -5.33
N PRO A 900 -38.97 3.09 -6.41
CA PRO A 900 -39.70 4.03 -7.27
C PRO A 900 -40.95 3.45 -7.95
N GLN A 901 -40.92 2.14 -8.24
CA GLN A 901 -41.99 1.44 -8.95
C GLN A 901 -42.36 0.15 -8.21
N HIS A 902 -43.64 -0.22 -8.28
CA HIS A 902 -44.13 -1.49 -7.75
C HIS A 902 -43.34 -2.67 -8.33
N GLY A 903 -42.97 -3.62 -7.47
CA GLY A 903 -42.22 -4.82 -7.84
C GLY A 903 -40.69 -4.66 -7.78
N GLN A 904 -40.14 -3.47 -7.97
CA GLN A 904 -38.67 -3.28 -7.95
C GLN A 904 -38.05 -3.60 -6.58
N GLY A 905 -38.71 -3.28 -5.47
CA GLY A 905 -38.25 -3.67 -4.13
C GLY A 905 -38.23 -5.19 -3.92
N THR A 906 -39.25 -5.88 -4.45
CA THR A 906 -39.31 -7.35 -4.45
C THR A 906 -38.15 -7.94 -5.27
N ASP A 907 -37.91 -7.43 -6.47
CA ASP A 907 -36.79 -7.87 -7.32
C ASP A 907 -35.43 -7.59 -6.66
N TRP A 908 -35.28 -6.43 -6.01
CA TRP A 908 -34.07 -6.08 -5.27
C TRP A 908 -33.78 -7.10 -4.16
N LEU A 909 -34.76 -7.48 -3.33
CA LEU A 909 -34.55 -8.51 -2.30
C LEU A 909 -34.15 -9.86 -2.90
N ILE A 910 -34.78 -10.25 -4.01
CA ILE A 910 -34.51 -11.54 -4.64
C ILE A 910 -33.09 -11.60 -5.22
N GLN A 911 -32.64 -10.51 -5.82
CA GLN A 911 -31.37 -10.39 -6.54
C GLN A 911 -30.19 -9.99 -5.64
N ARG A 912 -30.39 -9.08 -4.68
CA ARG A 912 -29.31 -8.42 -3.92
C ARG A 912 -29.10 -8.96 -2.51
N VAL A 913 -30.06 -9.68 -1.93
CA VAL A 913 -29.86 -10.39 -0.65
C VAL A 913 -29.21 -11.75 -0.93
N PRO A 914 -28.09 -12.09 -0.27
CA PRO A 914 -27.35 -13.33 -0.52
C PRO A 914 -28.22 -14.60 -0.44
N ARG A 915 -27.90 -15.58 -1.28
CA ARG A 915 -28.52 -16.91 -1.23
C ARG A 915 -27.85 -17.72 -0.12
N ALA A 916 -28.49 -17.84 1.02
CA ALA A 916 -28.03 -18.72 2.10
C ALA A 916 -28.66 -20.12 2.00
N THR A 917 -27.86 -21.15 2.30
CA THR A 917 -28.27 -22.57 2.40
C THR A 917 -28.81 -22.88 3.81
N GLY A 918 -29.46 -24.04 3.98
CA GLY A 918 -30.04 -24.48 5.27
C GLY A 918 -31.56 -24.29 5.37
N ARG A 919 -32.21 -24.89 6.37
CA ARG A 919 -33.67 -24.79 6.56
C ARG A 919 -34.01 -23.53 7.38
N LEU A 920 -34.94 -22.70 6.88
CA LEU A 920 -35.55 -21.64 7.69
C LEU A 920 -36.45 -22.28 8.75
N ASP A 921 -36.48 -21.69 9.94
CA ASP A 921 -37.49 -22.02 10.96
C ASP A 921 -38.89 -21.88 10.33
N PRO A 922 -39.70 -22.96 10.29
CA PRO A 922 -41.02 -22.92 9.68
C PRO A 922 -41.96 -21.89 10.33
N HIS A 923 -41.90 -21.73 11.65
CA HIS A 923 -42.76 -20.82 12.39
C HIS A 923 -42.46 -19.36 12.03
N LEU A 924 -41.17 -18.97 12.05
CA LEU A 924 -40.75 -17.63 11.64
C LEU A 924 -41.10 -17.34 10.17
N ARG A 925 -40.90 -18.34 9.30
CA ARG A 925 -41.23 -18.23 7.88
C ARG A 925 -42.73 -18.00 7.70
N ASP A 926 -43.57 -18.81 8.32
CA ASP A 926 -45.02 -18.77 8.10
C ASP A 926 -45.64 -17.50 8.69
N GLN A 927 -45.17 -17.05 9.86
CA GLN A 927 -45.53 -15.72 10.41
C GLN A 927 -45.12 -14.58 9.47
N THR A 928 -43.88 -14.59 8.95
CA THR A 928 -43.43 -13.54 8.02
C THR A 928 -44.28 -13.52 6.74
N LEU A 929 -44.61 -14.69 6.19
CA LEU A 929 -45.46 -14.79 5.00
C LEU A 929 -46.89 -14.32 5.27
N HIS A 930 -47.43 -14.57 6.46
CA HIS A 930 -48.72 -14.06 6.88
C HIS A 930 -48.71 -12.53 7.00
N LEU A 931 -47.71 -11.98 7.70
CA LEU A 931 -47.55 -10.54 7.92
C LEU A 931 -47.33 -9.74 6.62
N THR A 932 -46.67 -10.33 5.62
CA THR A 932 -46.42 -9.70 4.31
C THR A 932 -47.52 -9.96 3.27
N SER A 933 -48.59 -10.66 3.65
CA SER A 933 -49.78 -10.84 2.81
C SER A 933 -50.59 -9.54 2.70
N PRO A 934 -51.46 -9.38 1.68
CA PRO A 934 -52.26 -8.17 1.51
C PRO A 934 -53.12 -7.79 2.73
N THR A 935 -53.55 -8.78 3.54
CA THR A 935 -54.36 -8.57 4.75
C THR A 935 -53.52 -8.61 6.04
N GLY A 936 -52.19 -8.78 5.94
CA GLY A 936 -51.31 -8.96 7.09
C GLY A 936 -51.30 -7.78 8.05
N LEU A 937 -51.29 -6.55 7.52
CA LEU A 937 -51.36 -5.32 8.32
C LEU A 937 -52.69 -5.17 9.06
N ASP A 938 -53.81 -5.58 8.45
CA ASP A 938 -55.13 -5.56 9.11
C ASP A 938 -55.16 -6.51 10.32
N HIS A 939 -54.45 -7.64 10.24
CA HIS A 939 -54.31 -8.57 11.36
C HIS A 939 -53.46 -7.99 12.49
N VAL A 940 -52.36 -7.29 12.17
CA VAL A 940 -51.56 -6.57 13.18
C VAL A 940 -52.42 -5.53 13.88
N GLY A 941 -53.17 -4.71 13.14
CA GLY A 941 -54.00 -3.64 13.70
C GLY A 941 -55.13 -4.11 14.64
N ARG A 942 -55.52 -5.39 14.58
CA ARG A 942 -56.54 -5.99 15.47
C ARG A 942 -55.99 -6.46 16.83
N ILE A 943 -54.68 -6.55 16.98
CA ILE A 943 -54.03 -6.93 18.24
C ILE A 943 -53.91 -5.68 19.12
N PRO A 944 -54.13 -5.77 20.44
CA PRO A 944 -53.87 -4.67 21.37
C PRO A 944 -52.43 -4.11 21.17
N GLY A 945 -52.31 -2.80 20.97
CA GLY A 945 -51.02 -2.13 20.66
C GLY A 945 -50.60 -2.20 19.19
N GLY A 946 -51.23 -3.04 18.36
CA GLY A 946 -50.88 -3.20 16.95
C GLY A 946 -51.25 -2.01 16.05
N GLY A 947 -52.23 -1.19 16.46
CA GLY A 947 -52.56 0.07 15.79
C GLY A 947 -51.39 1.06 15.74
N ALA A 948 -50.57 1.13 16.80
CA ALA A 948 -49.38 1.97 16.81
C ALA A 948 -48.32 1.50 15.80
N VAL A 949 -48.22 0.18 15.57
CA VAL A 949 -47.31 -0.39 14.55
C VAL A 949 -47.79 -0.02 13.15
N THR A 950 -49.09 -0.17 12.86
CA THR A 950 -49.64 0.16 11.53
C THR A 950 -49.50 1.66 11.26
N GLU A 951 -49.83 2.53 12.21
CA GLU A 951 -49.65 3.99 12.09
C GLU A 951 -48.19 4.37 11.83
N ALA A 952 -47.25 3.80 12.59
CA ALA A 952 -45.82 4.07 12.42
C ALA A 952 -45.29 3.61 11.05
N TRP A 953 -45.78 2.47 10.52
CA TRP A 953 -45.40 2.01 9.18
C TRP A 953 -45.96 2.93 8.08
N HIS A 954 -47.20 3.39 8.20
CA HIS A 954 -47.77 4.36 7.26
C HIS A 954 -47.01 5.70 7.29
N ALA A 955 -46.66 6.20 8.48
CA ALA A 955 -45.84 7.40 8.61
C ALA A 955 -44.46 7.22 7.96
N ARG A 956 -43.81 6.07 8.19
CA ARG A 956 -42.53 5.73 7.53
C ARG A 956 -42.67 5.68 6.01
N ALA A 957 -43.72 5.05 5.48
CA ALA A 957 -43.99 5.02 4.05
C ALA A 957 -44.13 6.43 3.44
N ALA A 958 -44.83 7.34 4.11
CA ALA A 958 -44.95 8.74 3.67
C ALA A 958 -43.59 9.46 3.65
N THR A 959 -42.74 9.26 4.67
CA THR A 959 -41.38 9.84 4.67
C THR A 959 -40.47 9.28 3.59
N LEU A 960 -40.58 7.98 3.28
CA LEU A 960 -39.84 7.34 2.19
C LEU A 960 -40.25 7.91 0.83
N ALA A 961 -41.55 8.12 0.61
CA ALA A 961 -42.06 8.77 -0.60
C ALA A 961 -41.52 10.22 -0.74
N ALA A 962 -41.53 10.98 0.36
CA ALA A 962 -40.96 12.34 0.36
C ALA A 962 -39.46 12.34 0.08
N TYR A 963 -38.70 11.39 0.65
CA TYR A 963 -37.27 11.25 0.38
C TYR A 963 -36.96 10.97 -1.09
N GLN A 964 -37.76 10.15 -1.77
CA GLN A 964 -37.60 9.88 -3.21
C GLN A 964 -37.69 11.15 -4.06
N LEU A 965 -38.60 12.08 -3.71
CA LEU A 965 -38.77 13.33 -4.44
C LEU A 965 -37.53 14.23 -4.39
N HIS A 966 -36.67 14.09 -3.37
CA HIS A 966 -35.47 14.89 -3.19
C HIS A 966 -34.20 14.29 -3.78
N LEU A 967 -34.25 13.08 -4.34
CA LEU A 967 -33.06 12.38 -4.85
C LEU A 967 -32.59 12.84 -6.25
N ASN A 968 -33.29 13.78 -6.90
CA ASN A 968 -32.88 14.43 -8.15
C ASN A 968 -32.38 13.45 -9.25
N GLY A 969 -33.06 12.30 -9.40
CA GLY A 969 -32.72 11.28 -10.39
C GLY A 969 -31.72 10.20 -9.93
N ALA A 970 -31.20 10.27 -8.71
CA ALA A 970 -30.45 9.17 -8.11
C ALA A 970 -31.37 8.00 -7.73
N ASP A 971 -30.91 6.77 -7.95
CA ASP A 971 -31.64 5.55 -7.58
C ASP A 971 -31.83 5.47 -6.04
N PRO A 972 -33.07 5.50 -5.51
CA PRO A 972 -33.32 5.38 -4.07
C PRO A 972 -32.86 4.03 -3.49
N LEU A 973 -32.83 2.97 -4.31
CA LEU A 973 -32.42 1.63 -3.88
C LEU A 973 -30.92 1.55 -3.56
N ARG A 974 -30.12 2.57 -3.87
CA ARG A 974 -28.73 2.68 -3.40
C ARG A 974 -28.65 2.70 -1.86
N ALA A 975 -29.65 3.26 -1.19
CA ALA A 975 -29.72 3.37 0.26
C ALA A 975 -30.35 2.13 0.92
N ALA A 976 -30.94 1.21 0.13
CA ALA A 976 -31.74 0.09 0.62
C ALA A 976 -31.00 -0.75 1.66
N ARG A 977 -29.77 -1.20 1.36
CA ARG A 977 -29.00 -2.06 2.27
C ARG A 977 -28.72 -1.37 3.62
N ALA A 978 -28.45 -0.07 3.60
CA ALA A 978 -28.18 0.68 4.83
C ALA A 978 -29.44 0.93 5.64
N LEU A 979 -30.57 1.26 5.01
CA LEU A 979 -31.85 1.42 5.69
C LEU A 979 -32.34 0.10 6.30
N LEU A 980 -32.19 -1.01 5.57
CA LEU A 980 -32.49 -2.35 6.08
C LEU A 980 -31.62 -2.72 7.28
N HIS A 981 -30.32 -2.42 7.23
CA HIS A 981 -29.39 -2.61 8.34
C HIS A 981 -29.78 -1.77 9.56
N GLN A 982 -30.02 -0.47 9.36
CA GLN A 982 -30.43 0.43 10.44
C GLN A 982 -31.76 -0.02 11.06
N HIS A 983 -32.72 -0.44 10.25
CA HIS A 983 -33.99 -0.97 10.74
C HIS A 983 -33.81 -2.22 11.60
N HIS A 984 -33.03 -3.19 11.10
CA HIS A 984 -32.73 -4.42 11.85
C HIS A 984 -32.07 -4.09 13.20
N VAL A 985 -31.06 -3.23 13.19
CA VAL A 985 -30.33 -2.82 14.39
C VAL A 985 -31.26 -2.11 15.38
N ARG A 986 -32.17 -1.24 14.92
CA ARG A 986 -33.14 -0.56 15.79
C ARG A 986 -34.13 -1.52 16.42
N ALA A 987 -34.66 -2.47 15.63
CA ALA A 987 -35.75 -3.37 16.05
C ALA A 987 -35.27 -4.58 16.87
N LEU A 988 -34.08 -5.13 16.58
CA LEU A 988 -33.63 -6.40 17.17
C LEU A 988 -32.26 -6.35 17.84
N GLY A 989 -31.46 -5.31 17.64
CA GLY A 989 -30.08 -5.27 18.10
C GLY A 989 -29.04 -5.58 17.03
N VAL A 990 -27.75 -5.43 17.39
CA VAL A 990 -26.62 -5.71 16.50
C VAL A 990 -26.22 -7.18 16.61
N ASP A 991 -26.73 -7.99 15.68
CA ASP A 991 -26.34 -9.39 15.48
C ASP A 991 -26.26 -9.72 13.98
N PRO A 992 -25.06 -9.83 13.38
CA PRO A 992 -24.90 -10.12 11.95
C PRO A 992 -25.58 -11.41 11.49
N THR A 993 -25.63 -12.44 12.33
CA THR A 993 -26.29 -13.71 12.00
C THR A 993 -27.80 -13.55 12.01
N GLY A 994 -28.32 -12.85 13.03
CA GLY A 994 -29.73 -12.43 13.12
C GLY A 994 -30.17 -11.55 11.94
N GLU A 995 -29.33 -10.61 11.50
CA GLU A 995 -29.59 -9.73 10.35
C GLU A 995 -29.72 -10.53 9.07
N ALA A 996 -28.76 -11.43 8.81
CA ALA A 996 -28.80 -12.31 7.64
C ALA A 996 -30.07 -13.18 7.60
N LEU A 997 -30.49 -13.71 8.76
CA LEU A 997 -31.73 -14.47 8.87
C LEU A 997 -32.98 -13.60 8.61
N THR A 998 -33.01 -12.37 9.14
CA THR A 998 -34.11 -11.42 8.96
C THR A 998 -34.28 -11.06 7.48
N LEU A 999 -33.18 -10.72 6.80
CA LEU A 999 -33.18 -10.42 5.36
C LEU A 999 -33.58 -11.63 4.50
N ARG A 1000 -33.18 -12.84 4.95
CA ARG A 1000 -33.58 -14.08 4.27
C ARG A 1000 -35.08 -14.35 4.38
N LEU A 1001 -35.71 -14.03 5.51
CA LEU A 1001 -37.16 -14.09 5.69
C LEU A 1001 -37.87 -13.07 4.78
N ALA A 1002 -37.40 -11.82 4.74
CA ALA A 1002 -37.94 -10.78 3.84
C ALA A 1002 -37.81 -11.19 2.35
N ARG A 1003 -36.67 -11.78 1.96
CA ARG A 1003 -36.49 -12.35 0.62
C ARG A 1003 -37.44 -13.51 0.32
N THR A 1004 -37.78 -14.32 1.32
CA THR A 1004 -38.76 -15.41 1.16
C THR A 1004 -40.16 -14.89 0.91
N ALA A 1005 -40.56 -13.81 1.59
CA ALA A 1005 -41.80 -13.08 1.30
C ALA A 1005 -41.81 -12.51 -0.13
N ALA A 1006 -40.70 -11.88 -0.55
CA ALA A 1006 -40.52 -11.37 -1.91
C ALA A 1006 -40.71 -12.47 -2.98
N LEU A 1007 -40.08 -13.64 -2.80
CA LEU A 1007 -40.24 -14.79 -3.70
C LEU A 1007 -41.70 -15.29 -3.74
N ARG A 1008 -42.42 -15.27 -2.61
CA ARG A 1008 -43.84 -15.66 -2.56
C ARG A 1008 -44.72 -14.66 -3.31
N ARG A 1009 -44.52 -13.35 -3.12
CA ARG A 1009 -45.21 -12.28 -3.85
C ARG A 1009 -44.96 -12.36 -5.36
N GLN A 1010 -43.71 -12.55 -5.79
CA GLN A 1010 -43.36 -12.71 -7.21
C GLN A 1010 -44.03 -13.94 -7.84
N ARG A 1011 -44.19 -15.03 -7.09
CA ARG A 1011 -44.91 -16.23 -7.54
C ARG A 1011 -46.43 -16.07 -7.57
N ALA A 1012 -47.01 -15.21 -6.73
CA ALA A 1012 -48.44 -14.96 -6.71
C ALA A 1012 -48.88 -13.92 -7.77
N ALA A 1013 -47.94 -13.12 -8.28
CA ALA A 1013 -48.15 -12.15 -9.35
C ALA A 1013 -47.93 -12.72 -10.76
N ARG A 1014 -47.39 -13.94 -10.86
CA ARG A 1014 -47.32 -14.75 -12.09
C ARG A 1014 -48.47 -15.73 -12.09
#